data_AF-A0A147BKS2-F1
#
_entry.id   AF-A0A147BKS2-F1
#
_cell.length_a   1.000
_cell.length_b   1.000
_cell.length_c   1.000
_cell.angle_alpha   90.00
_cell.angle_beta   90.00
_cell.angle_gamma   90.00
#
_symmetry.space_group_name_H-M   'P 1'
#
loop_
_entity.id
_entity.type
_entity.pdbx_description
1 polymer ?
#
loop_
_entity_poly.entity_id
_entity_poly.type
_entity_poly.pdbx_seq_one_letter_code
_entity_poly.pdbx_strand_id
1 'polypeptide(L)'
;IVQCYGFHNIIYIPTRVTLDTATVIDLCITNCNPNELTGGVLTWNVSDHLPTFCLFKRFRKSPMSFPCINYRPISKENLDMFYSSVLNINWDFVYNESDPAISYNLFVSKLISLYEHAFPLRTLKKHKKSRKPWVTPTLYKRIKYRDSLYDKFIKLRDIDIIVKFKKVRNKLNSDLKKARREYYINKFMSILGDPKKIWSTVGTLISRPSDPPPAELKIDGESYGGKQLSDMFNVHFLTSGASPSPPTNAANVVSYIRNNVTSSIFFSPTDEEEISTLIACLKNSTAPGEDGLKAEPIKFISSLILTPLTHICNTSLLTGRFPDRMKVARVCVVHKGGARNDLNNYRPISVLPIFSKILEQIINNRLTSFFTKHNIISEQQFGFQKNKSTEMALLNIKDKIITNIENRQFTIGIFLDFRKAFDSIKHQILLTKLNMYGVRGIANELINSYLSCRLQFTIYNGVKSDIHQIAYGVPQGSILGPLLFLIYINDIVNISHRSEMVLFADDSNVFFSNSNLQYLESTANGWLNDLSLWLVANQLELNILKTKYIVFGARNKKLNYDIDIKFNSYKLEKVESLKFLGVWFHEHLNWTTHVSKLSITLSRSIGIIYKLRYLLPTWLKRQLYYALVHSHLHYCSLVWGTTTNNNLEKLLVLQKKAIRSIECLSYNDHTSAYFKKHRLLTIQQLIMFNLTKVIFHYLKTDKESFHAQFPLRVTHYNLRHVDYARDQTRTSYGEQTLTQRIPQLLNMHPQILEIAERVISIDTFKKRIKDYILKHE
;
A
#
# COMPACT_ATOMS: atom_id res chain seq x y z
N ILE A 1 -24.26 40.38 37.05
CA ILE A 1 -24.91 39.54 36.00
C ILE A 1 -24.50 38.07 36.13
N VAL A 2 -23.25 37.68 35.84
CA VAL A 2 -22.84 36.26 35.82
C VAL A 2 -22.98 35.55 37.19
N GLN A 3 -22.64 36.24 38.29
CA GLN A 3 -22.81 35.72 39.67
C GLN A 3 -24.27 35.47 40.06
N CYS A 4 -25.22 36.23 39.49
CA CYS A 4 -26.65 36.05 39.77
C CYS A 4 -27.20 34.73 39.23
N TYR A 5 -26.49 34.09 38.28
CA TYR A 5 -26.82 32.79 37.71
C TYR A 5 -25.97 31.64 38.29
N GLY A 6 -25.27 31.86 39.41
CA GLY A 6 -24.43 30.82 40.07
C GLY A 6 -23.11 30.55 39.35
N PHE A 7 -22.65 31.47 38.48
CA PHE A 7 -21.37 31.36 37.80
C PHE A 7 -20.38 32.40 38.32
N HIS A 8 -19.11 32.01 38.43
CA HIS A 8 -18.02 32.88 38.87
C HIS A 8 -16.90 32.87 37.83
N ASN A 9 -16.29 34.04 37.60
CA ASN A 9 -15.07 34.14 36.81
C ASN A 9 -13.87 33.83 37.72
N ILE A 10 -12.86 33.12 37.22
CA ILE A 10 -11.64 32.80 37.99
C ILE A 10 -10.39 33.55 37.51
N ILE A 11 -10.51 34.36 36.46
CA ILE A 11 -9.40 35.17 35.91
C ILE A 11 -9.66 36.64 36.20
N TYR A 12 -8.94 37.19 37.18
CA TYR A 12 -9.05 38.59 37.60
C TYR A 12 -7.82 39.43 37.25
N ILE A 13 -6.78 38.79 36.69
CA ILE A 13 -5.53 39.43 36.30
C ILE A 13 -5.65 39.85 34.83
N PRO A 14 -5.13 41.03 34.42
CA PRO A 14 -5.13 41.45 33.04
C PRO A 14 -4.53 40.40 32.11
N THR A 15 -5.28 40.06 31.06
CA THR A 15 -4.86 39.08 30.05
C THR A 15 -4.33 39.78 28.80
N ARG A 16 -4.76 41.01 28.51
CA ARG A 16 -4.16 41.83 27.46
C ARG A 16 -3.40 42.99 28.08
N VAL A 17 -2.15 43.10 27.68
CA VAL A 17 -1.16 43.95 28.35
C VAL A 17 -0.43 44.79 27.31
N THR A 18 -0.77 46.08 27.20
CA THR A 18 -0.18 47.03 26.25
C THR A 18 0.69 48.08 26.97
N LEU A 19 1.19 49.08 26.24
CA LEU A 19 1.89 50.21 26.84
C LEU A 19 0.96 51.00 27.76
N ASP A 20 -0.22 51.37 27.24
CA ASP A 20 -1.10 52.33 27.91
C ASP A 20 -2.25 51.67 28.67
N THR A 21 -2.52 50.39 28.43
CA THR A 21 -3.66 49.68 29.02
C THR A 21 -3.32 48.28 29.53
N ALA A 22 -4.06 47.83 30.54
CA ALA A 22 -4.05 46.47 31.03
C ALA A 22 -5.50 46.03 31.25
N THR A 23 -6.00 45.13 30.40
CA THR A 23 -7.42 44.75 30.40
C THR A 23 -7.58 43.24 30.60
N VAL A 24 -8.63 42.87 31.33
CA VAL A 24 -9.06 41.48 31.47
C VAL A 24 -10.04 41.19 30.33
N ILE A 25 -9.56 40.55 29.27
CA ILE A 25 -10.40 40.22 28.10
C ILE A 25 -10.75 38.74 28.08
N ASP A 26 -9.84 37.88 28.55
CA ASP A 26 -10.02 36.44 28.54
C ASP A 26 -10.55 35.97 29.90
N LEU A 27 -11.85 35.71 29.95
CA LEU A 27 -12.55 35.23 31.14
C LEU A 27 -12.55 33.70 31.19
N CYS A 28 -12.58 33.14 32.41
CA CYS A 28 -12.86 31.73 32.60
C CYS A 28 -14.02 31.63 33.60
N ILE A 29 -15.22 31.37 33.06
CA ILE A 29 -16.48 31.37 33.82
C ILE A 29 -16.86 29.92 34.14
N THR A 30 -17.20 29.64 35.41
CA THR A 30 -17.55 28.30 35.89
C THR A 30 -18.57 28.36 37.02
N ASN A 31 -19.42 27.35 37.12
CA ASN A 31 -20.33 27.10 38.24
C ASN A 31 -19.75 26.11 39.26
N CYS A 32 -18.51 25.65 39.06
CA CYS A 32 -17.84 24.76 40.00
C CYS A 32 -17.39 25.54 41.25
N ASN A 33 -17.32 24.86 42.39
CA ASN A 33 -16.90 25.47 43.65
C ASN A 33 -15.51 26.11 43.50
N PRO A 34 -15.34 27.43 43.73
CA PRO A 34 -14.05 28.13 43.59
C PRO A 34 -12.94 27.50 44.43
N ASN A 35 -13.27 26.88 45.56
CA ASN A 35 -12.30 26.21 46.44
C ASN A 35 -11.70 24.93 45.82
N GLU A 36 -12.35 24.34 44.82
CA GLU A 36 -11.88 23.16 44.10
C GLU A 36 -11.04 23.50 42.85
N LEU A 37 -10.88 24.79 42.57
CA LEU A 37 -10.28 25.32 41.35
C LEU A 37 -9.06 26.20 41.66
N THR A 38 -8.18 26.33 40.67
CA THR A 38 -7.10 27.31 40.69
C THR A 38 -6.98 27.91 39.31
N GLY A 39 -7.38 29.17 39.18
CA GLY A 39 -7.26 29.97 37.96
C GLY A 39 -6.05 30.90 38.00
N GLY A 40 -5.50 31.23 36.84
CA GLY A 40 -4.43 32.22 36.77
C GLY A 40 -4.01 32.56 35.34
N VAL A 41 -3.09 33.52 35.25
CA VAL A 41 -2.52 34.02 33.99
C VAL A 41 -1.03 33.71 33.97
N LEU A 42 -0.54 33.17 32.86
CA LEU A 42 0.89 32.91 32.65
C LEU A 42 1.52 34.09 31.91
N THR A 43 2.66 34.58 32.38
CA THR A 43 3.45 35.61 31.69
C THR A 43 4.23 35.03 30.51
N TRP A 44 3.51 34.50 29.52
CA TRP A 44 4.12 33.86 28.35
C TRP A 44 3.70 34.53 27.06
N ASN A 45 4.68 35.00 26.29
CA ASN A 45 4.45 35.65 24.99
C ASN A 45 4.19 34.59 23.89
N VAL A 46 2.97 34.07 23.83
CA VAL A 46 2.48 33.22 22.71
C VAL A 46 1.62 34.03 21.73
N SER A 47 0.84 34.98 22.25
CA SER A 47 -0.08 35.87 21.52
C SER A 47 0.01 37.29 22.13
N ASP A 48 -0.71 38.24 21.54
CA ASP A 48 -1.05 39.54 22.12
C ASP A 48 -1.86 39.45 23.43
N HIS A 49 -2.41 38.28 23.76
CA HIS A 49 -3.03 37.93 25.04
C HIS A 49 -2.15 36.95 25.82
N LEU A 50 -2.11 37.13 27.14
CA LEU A 50 -1.45 36.25 28.10
C LEU A 50 -2.29 34.98 28.31
N PRO A 51 -1.70 33.78 28.22
CA PRO A 51 -2.43 32.53 28.41
C PRO A 51 -3.07 32.44 29.79
N THR A 52 -4.36 32.09 29.83
CA THR A 52 -5.09 31.76 31.05
C THR A 52 -5.04 30.26 31.32
N PHE A 53 -5.10 29.85 32.58
CA PHE A 53 -5.24 28.45 32.97
C PHE A 53 -6.27 28.28 34.07
N CYS A 54 -6.84 27.09 34.14
CA CYS A 54 -7.75 26.63 35.16
C CYS A 54 -7.37 25.19 35.54
N LEU A 55 -7.10 24.94 36.81
CA LEU A 55 -6.75 23.63 37.34
C LEU A 55 -7.82 23.14 38.31
N PHE A 56 -8.29 21.90 38.13
CA PHE A 56 -9.23 21.23 39.03
C PHE A 56 -8.44 20.38 40.02
N LYS A 57 -8.72 20.53 41.32
CA LYS A 57 -8.04 19.74 42.38
C LYS A 57 -8.34 18.24 42.32
N ARG A 58 -9.49 17.84 41.77
CA ARG A 58 -10.01 16.45 41.84
C ARG A 58 -9.52 15.47 40.76
N PHE A 59 -8.82 15.92 39.71
CA PHE A 59 -8.34 15.02 38.65
C PHE A 59 -6.84 14.74 38.75
N ARG A 60 -6.44 13.90 39.71
CA ARG A 60 -5.17 13.15 39.55
C ARG A 60 -5.43 12.08 38.49
N LYS A 61 -5.06 12.33 37.23
CA LYS A 61 -4.83 11.22 36.31
C LYS A 61 -3.86 10.26 37.00
N SER A 62 -4.20 8.96 37.01
CA SER A 62 -3.24 7.91 37.35
C SER A 62 -1.93 8.22 36.62
N PRO A 63 -0.77 8.06 37.28
CA PRO A 63 0.51 8.39 36.67
C PRO A 63 0.59 7.66 35.33
N MET A 64 0.74 8.40 34.23
CA MET A 64 0.95 7.81 32.91
C MET A 64 2.12 6.84 33.04
N SER A 65 1.85 5.53 33.02
CA SER A 65 2.90 4.53 32.93
C SER A 65 3.64 4.80 31.62
N PHE A 66 4.92 5.15 31.68
CA PHE A 66 5.70 5.30 30.47
C PHE A 66 5.73 3.92 29.79
N PRO A 67 5.37 3.82 28.49
CA PRO A 67 5.38 2.55 27.81
C PRO A 67 6.81 2.01 27.83
N CYS A 68 6.98 0.86 28.48
CA CYS A 68 8.20 0.08 28.45
C CYS A 68 8.24 -0.68 27.13
N ILE A 69 9.35 -0.61 26.41
CA ILE A 69 9.52 -1.31 25.14
C ILE A 69 10.50 -2.45 25.38
N ASN A 70 10.05 -3.68 25.16
CA ASN A 70 10.91 -4.85 25.16
C ASN A 70 11.55 -5.02 23.78
N TYR A 71 12.85 -5.27 23.74
CA TYR A 71 13.60 -5.47 22.50
C TYR A 71 14.82 -6.37 22.76
N ARG A 72 15.26 -7.08 21.71
CA ARG A 72 16.54 -7.80 21.71
C ARG A 72 17.57 -6.96 20.95
N PRO A 73 18.68 -6.51 21.58
CA PRO A 73 19.72 -5.75 20.91
C PRO A 73 20.52 -6.66 19.97
N ILE A 74 20.68 -6.23 18.72
CA ILE A 74 21.54 -6.91 17.74
C ILE A 74 22.81 -6.07 17.64
N SER A 75 23.88 -6.51 18.32
CA SER A 75 25.22 -5.94 18.22
C SER A 75 26.13 -6.93 17.47
N LYS A 76 27.30 -6.44 17.03
CA LYS A 76 28.30 -7.30 16.41
C LYS A 76 28.78 -8.39 17.38
N GLU A 77 28.99 -8.06 18.65
CA GLU A 77 29.41 -9.08 19.64
C GLU A 77 28.36 -10.20 19.79
N ASN A 78 27.07 -9.84 19.85
CA ASN A 78 26.01 -10.84 19.96
C ASN A 78 25.89 -11.70 18.69
N LEU A 79 26.13 -11.12 17.51
CA LEU A 79 26.15 -11.87 16.25
C LEU A 79 27.32 -12.86 16.20
N ASP A 80 28.52 -12.43 16.60
CA ASP A 80 29.72 -13.28 16.63
C ASP A 80 29.58 -14.42 17.67
N MET A 81 28.98 -14.12 18.83
CA MET A 81 28.63 -15.13 19.84
C MET A 81 27.63 -16.16 19.31
N PHE A 82 26.58 -15.70 18.61
CA PHE A 82 25.59 -16.58 18.00
C PHE A 82 26.22 -17.48 16.93
N TYR A 83 27.06 -16.92 16.06
CA TYR A 83 27.79 -17.66 15.04
C TYR A 83 28.68 -18.74 15.65
N SER A 84 29.50 -18.39 16.63
CA SER A 84 30.41 -19.34 17.31
C SER A 84 29.64 -20.46 18.01
N SER A 85 28.48 -20.13 18.60
CA SER A 85 27.63 -21.13 19.26
C SER A 85 27.01 -22.12 18.27
N VAL A 86 26.60 -21.63 17.08
CA VAL A 86 26.04 -22.47 16.02
C VAL A 86 27.11 -23.33 15.35
N LEU A 87 28.32 -22.80 15.16
CA LEU A 87 29.45 -23.50 14.56
C LEU A 87 29.82 -24.79 15.33
N ASN A 88 29.67 -24.76 16.65
CA ASN A 88 29.98 -25.90 17.53
C ASN A 88 28.88 -26.96 17.61
N ILE A 89 27.76 -26.81 16.88
CA ILE A 89 26.70 -27.81 16.85
C ILE A 89 27.01 -28.87 15.80
N ASN A 90 26.95 -30.13 16.22
CA ASN A 90 26.75 -31.25 15.30
C ASN A 90 25.25 -31.46 15.03
N TRP A 91 24.83 -31.36 13.77
CA TRP A 91 23.43 -31.48 13.32
C TRP A 91 22.99 -32.92 13.00
N ASP A 92 23.77 -33.97 13.31
CA ASP A 92 23.43 -35.37 13.01
C ASP A 92 22.02 -35.79 13.49
N PHE A 93 21.57 -35.24 14.62
CA PHE A 93 20.22 -35.48 15.14
C PHE A 93 19.09 -34.95 14.24
N VAL A 94 19.39 -34.06 13.28
CA VAL A 94 18.46 -33.60 12.24
C VAL A 94 18.50 -34.53 11.04
N TYR A 95 19.69 -34.99 10.64
CA TYR A 95 19.88 -35.83 9.45
C TYR A 95 19.34 -37.25 9.64
N ASN A 96 19.43 -37.78 10.86
CA ASN A 96 18.95 -39.13 11.19
C ASN A 96 17.41 -39.23 11.24
N GLU A 97 16.70 -38.10 11.16
CA GLU A 97 15.25 -38.06 11.19
C GLU A 97 14.67 -38.03 9.77
N SER A 98 13.72 -38.93 9.51
CA SER A 98 13.01 -39.06 8.24
C SER A 98 11.70 -38.26 8.18
N ASP A 99 11.15 -37.84 9.34
CA ASP A 99 9.98 -36.98 9.38
C ASP A 99 10.41 -35.50 9.34
N PRO A 100 9.91 -34.71 8.37
CA PRO A 100 10.28 -33.30 8.24
C PRO A 100 9.80 -32.44 9.41
N ALA A 101 8.70 -32.82 10.09
CA ALA A 101 8.21 -32.11 11.27
C ALA A 101 9.12 -32.35 12.48
N ILE A 102 9.58 -33.59 12.70
CA ILE A 102 10.48 -33.93 13.81
C ILE A 102 11.84 -33.27 13.62
N SER A 103 12.46 -33.47 12.45
CA SER A 103 13.75 -32.86 12.08
C SER A 103 13.72 -31.33 12.22
N TYR A 104 12.67 -30.67 11.73
CA TYR A 104 12.51 -29.23 11.90
C TYR A 104 12.32 -28.81 13.36
N ASN A 105 11.55 -29.57 14.15
CA ASN A 105 11.33 -29.27 15.55
C ASN A 105 12.63 -29.32 16.35
N LEU A 106 13.48 -30.32 16.11
CA LEU A 106 14.80 -30.44 16.73
C LEU A 106 15.71 -29.28 16.30
N PHE A 107 15.78 -29.02 14.99
CA PHE A 107 16.57 -27.92 14.43
C PHE A 107 16.17 -26.57 15.04
N VAL A 108 14.89 -26.20 14.96
CA VAL A 108 14.42 -24.87 15.37
C VAL A 108 14.49 -24.69 16.88
N SER A 109 14.24 -25.72 17.68
CA SER A 109 14.34 -25.63 19.14
C SER A 109 15.76 -25.38 19.59
N LYS A 110 16.73 -26.10 19.02
CA LYS A 110 18.14 -25.88 19.32
C LYS A 110 18.59 -24.48 18.90
N LEU A 111 18.18 -24.04 17.71
CA LEU A 111 18.52 -22.72 17.20
C LEU A 111 17.93 -21.58 18.03
N ILE A 112 16.65 -21.70 18.45
CA ILE A 112 16.00 -20.73 19.33
C ILE A 112 16.75 -20.65 20.67
N SER A 113 17.11 -21.78 21.28
CA SER A 113 17.87 -21.79 22.54
C SER A 113 19.18 -21.00 22.43
N LEU A 114 19.96 -21.22 21.36
CA LEU A 114 21.17 -20.43 21.10
C LEU A 114 20.87 -18.95 20.83
N TYR A 115 19.81 -18.66 20.10
CA TYR A 115 19.40 -17.30 19.79
C TYR A 115 19.02 -16.53 21.05
N GLU A 116 18.29 -17.16 21.97
CA GLU A 116 17.90 -16.52 23.22
C GLU A 116 19.09 -16.22 24.13
N HIS A 117 20.07 -17.11 24.14
CA HIS A 117 21.34 -16.92 24.85
C HIS A 117 22.13 -15.73 24.29
N ALA A 118 22.30 -15.67 22.96
CA ALA A 118 23.06 -14.60 22.32
C ALA A 118 22.34 -13.24 22.30
N PHE A 119 21.00 -13.23 22.30
CA PHE A 119 20.19 -12.01 22.15
C PHE A 119 19.18 -11.84 23.29
N PRO A 120 19.60 -11.63 24.56
CA PRO A 120 18.68 -11.54 25.69
C PRO A 120 17.69 -10.38 25.56
N LEU A 121 16.46 -10.58 26.06
CA LEU A 121 15.41 -9.57 26.06
C LEU A 121 15.76 -8.42 27.02
N ARG A 122 15.72 -7.17 26.55
CA ARG A 122 15.95 -5.96 27.36
C ARG A 122 14.74 -5.04 27.33
N THR A 123 14.52 -4.30 28.42
CA THR A 123 13.41 -3.33 28.54
C THR A 123 13.94 -1.90 28.56
N LEU A 124 13.47 -1.06 27.63
CA LEU A 124 13.75 0.38 27.62
C LEU A 124 12.61 1.16 28.25
N LYS A 125 12.92 1.93 29.30
CA LYS A 125 12.04 2.97 29.87
C LYS A 125 12.23 4.27 29.09
N LYS A 126 11.17 4.82 28.50
CA LYS A 126 11.22 6.16 27.89
C LYS A 126 11.28 7.23 28.98
N HIS A 127 12.40 7.95 29.09
CA HIS A 127 12.53 9.12 29.98
C HIS A 127 11.79 10.36 29.42
N LYS A 128 11.54 11.35 30.30
CA LYS A 128 10.88 12.65 30.01
C LYS A 128 11.43 13.31 28.74
N LYS A 129 10.57 14.09 28.06
CA LYS A 129 10.89 14.87 26.83
C LYS A 129 12.25 15.56 26.96
N SER A 130 13.23 15.09 26.21
CA SER A 130 14.52 15.77 26.06
C SER A 130 14.28 17.15 25.43
N ARG A 131 15.15 18.11 25.77
CA ARG A 131 15.11 19.44 25.12
C ARG A 131 15.29 19.24 23.61
N LYS A 132 14.72 20.17 22.83
CA LYS A 132 14.92 20.19 21.37
C LYS A 132 16.44 20.18 21.08
N PRO A 133 16.94 19.22 20.29
CA PRO A 133 18.39 18.99 20.16
C PRO A 133 19.14 20.17 19.52
N TRP A 134 18.44 21.03 18.77
CA TRP A 134 19.00 22.24 18.17
C TRP A 134 19.00 23.47 19.10
N VAL A 135 18.54 23.35 20.35
CA VAL A 135 18.58 24.44 21.34
C VAL A 135 19.82 24.26 22.20
N THR A 136 20.90 24.94 21.82
CA THR A 136 22.17 24.94 22.55
C THR A 136 22.05 25.63 23.91
N PRO A 137 22.98 25.40 24.86
CA PRO A 137 23.02 26.14 26.12
C PRO A 137 23.04 27.66 25.95
N THR A 138 23.74 28.15 24.91
CA THR A 138 23.80 29.59 24.58
C THR A 138 22.45 30.14 24.11
N LEU A 139 21.76 29.44 23.20
CA LEU A 139 20.41 29.81 22.77
C LEU A 139 19.41 29.75 23.93
N TYR A 140 19.58 28.78 24.83
CA TYR A 140 18.74 28.67 26.02
C TYR A 140 18.92 29.84 26.99
N LYS A 141 20.15 30.29 27.24
CA LYS A 141 20.41 31.51 28.02
C LYS A 141 19.73 32.73 27.39
N ARG A 142 19.76 32.84 26.06
CA ARG A 142 19.10 33.93 25.32
C ARG A 142 17.58 33.85 25.36
N ILE A 143 17.00 32.64 25.37
CA ILE A 143 15.57 32.42 25.63
C ILE A 143 15.20 32.98 27.01
N LYS A 144 15.94 32.59 28.06
CA LYS A 144 15.72 33.11 29.42
C LYS A 144 15.85 34.62 29.51
N TYR A 145 16.84 35.20 28.83
CA TYR A 145 17.03 36.65 28.82
C TYR A 145 15.87 37.39 28.12
N ARG A 146 15.40 36.87 26.97
CA ARG A 146 14.21 37.38 26.29
C ARG A 146 13.00 37.33 27.23
N ASP A 147 12.78 36.19 27.90
CA ASP A 147 11.62 36.00 28.78
C ASP A 147 11.69 36.93 29.98
N SER A 148 12.87 37.11 30.58
CA SER A 148 13.11 38.08 31.64
C SER A 148 12.81 39.52 31.22
N LEU A 149 13.17 39.93 29.99
CA LEU A 149 12.81 41.26 29.48
C LEU A 149 11.30 41.43 29.33
N TYR A 150 10.60 40.37 28.92
CA TYR A 150 9.14 40.41 28.82
C TYR A 150 8.50 40.50 30.21
N ASP A 151 8.93 39.68 31.17
CA ASP A 151 8.45 39.75 32.55
C ASP A 151 8.71 41.13 33.18
N LYS A 152 9.88 41.74 32.91
CA LYS A 152 10.17 43.12 33.33
C LYS A 152 9.23 44.13 32.68
N PHE A 153 8.93 43.99 31.38
CA PHE A 153 7.96 44.85 30.71
C PHE A 153 6.56 44.74 31.33
N ILE A 154 6.07 43.51 31.59
CA ILE A 154 4.75 43.30 32.21
C ILE A 154 4.65 44.04 33.55
N LYS A 155 5.74 44.08 34.33
CA LYS A 155 5.82 44.77 35.63
C LYS A 155 6.02 46.28 35.55
N LEU A 156 6.94 46.75 34.70
CA LEU A 156 7.42 48.14 34.69
C LEU A 156 6.77 49.03 33.62
N ARG A 157 6.18 48.44 32.57
CA ARG A 157 5.55 49.15 31.43
C ARG A 157 6.42 50.16 30.67
N ASP A 158 7.73 49.97 30.74
CA ASP A 158 8.73 50.83 30.10
C ASP A 158 8.84 50.59 28.58
N ILE A 159 8.86 51.67 27.80
CA ILE A 159 8.95 51.67 26.34
C ILE A 159 10.30 51.14 25.83
N ASP A 160 11.40 51.45 26.51
CA ASP A 160 12.74 51.01 26.13
C ASP A 160 12.89 49.50 26.34
N ILE A 161 12.25 48.97 27.39
CA ILE A 161 12.24 47.52 27.66
C ILE A 161 11.49 46.77 26.56
N ILE A 162 10.34 47.26 26.09
CA ILE A 162 9.57 46.58 25.03
C ILE A 162 10.28 46.68 23.66
N VAL A 163 10.91 47.81 23.34
CA VAL A 163 11.73 47.96 22.12
C VAL A 163 12.92 46.99 22.16
N LYS A 164 13.63 46.93 23.29
CA LYS A 164 14.74 45.99 23.51
C LYS A 164 14.27 44.54 23.43
N PHE A 165 13.14 44.20 24.04
CA PHE A 165 12.51 42.88 23.93
C PHE A 165 12.23 42.52 22.46
N LYS A 166 11.58 43.40 21.68
CA LYS A 166 11.25 43.16 20.26
C LYS A 166 12.52 42.88 19.44
N LYS A 167 13.59 43.66 19.65
CA LYS A 167 14.90 43.47 18.98
C LYS A 167 15.52 42.11 19.34
N VAL A 168 15.59 41.78 20.64
CA VAL A 168 16.13 40.50 21.13
C VAL A 168 15.30 39.32 20.63
N ARG A 169 13.96 39.41 20.68
CA ARG A 169 13.03 38.38 20.20
C ARG A 169 13.22 38.10 18.72
N ASN A 170 13.28 39.13 17.87
CA ASN A 170 13.42 38.97 16.43
C ASN A 170 14.77 38.32 16.07
N LYS A 171 15.86 38.77 16.70
CA LYS A 171 17.18 38.15 16.51
C LYS A 171 17.22 36.71 17.00
N LEU A 172 16.69 36.42 18.19
CA LEU A 172 16.61 35.07 18.74
C LEU A 172 15.76 34.14 17.86
N ASN A 173 14.63 34.63 17.34
CA ASN A 173 13.78 33.86 16.43
C ASN A 173 14.50 33.51 15.12
N SER A 174 15.29 34.44 14.58
CA SER A 174 16.14 34.19 13.41
C SER A 174 17.18 33.11 13.71
N ASP A 175 17.90 33.24 14.83
CA ASP A 175 18.96 32.31 15.21
C ASP A 175 18.41 30.92 15.54
N LEU A 176 17.23 30.83 16.19
CA LEU A 176 16.54 29.55 16.43
C LEU A 176 16.08 28.88 15.13
N LYS A 177 15.61 29.65 14.15
CA LYS A 177 15.27 29.13 12.81
C LYS A 177 16.52 28.61 12.09
N LYS A 178 17.63 29.34 12.15
CA LYS A 178 18.92 28.94 11.58
C LYS A 178 19.45 27.66 12.23
N ALA A 179 19.53 27.61 13.56
CA ALA A 179 19.99 26.43 14.30
C ALA A 179 19.13 25.19 14.03
N ARG A 180 17.79 25.36 13.96
CA ARG A 180 16.88 24.27 13.60
C ARG A 180 17.15 23.77 12.18
N ARG A 181 17.35 24.67 11.21
CA ARG A 181 17.65 24.32 9.82
C ARG A 181 18.97 23.56 9.71
N GLU A 182 20.04 24.08 10.29
CA GLU A 182 21.37 23.45 10.27
C GLU A 182 21.35 22.07 10.91
N TYR A 183 20.68 21.92 12.06
CA TYR A 183 20.50 20.62 12.71
C TYR A 183 19.87 19.58 11.78
N TYR A 184 18.74 19.90 11.13
CA TYR A 184 18.08 18.94 10.25
C TYR A 184 18.85 18.69 8.96
N ILE A 185 19.49 19.70 8.38
CA ILE A 185 20.37 19.52 7.22
C ILE A 185 21.50 18.53 7.57
N ASN A 186 22.23 18.78 8.66
CA ASN A 186 23.33 17.91 9.09
C ASN A 186 22.84 16.50 9.45
N LYS A 187 21.68 16.41 10.13
CA LYS A 187 21.06 15.12 10.44
C LYS A 187 20.75 14.34 9.16
N PHE A 188 20.16 14.97 8.13
CA PHE A 188 19.87 14.30 6.87
C PHE A 188 21.12 13.94 6.07
N MET A 189 22.18 14.74 6.16
CA MET A 189 23.48 14.39 5.56
C MET A 189 24.10 13.16 6.27
N SER A 190 23.99 13.05 7.59
CA SER A 190 24.54 11.92 8.37
C SER A 190 23.83 10.58 8.14
N ILE A 191 22.60 10.60 7.62
CA ILE A 191 21.80 9.41 7.32
C ILE A 191 21.58 9.23 5.82
N LEU A 192 22.37 9.93 5.00
CA LEU A 192 22.34 9.77 3.55
C LEU A 192 22.68 8.30 3.20
N GLY A 193 21.84 7.66 2.39
CA GLY A 193 22.00 6.24 2.06
C GLY A 193 21.22 5.27 2.96
N ASP A 194 20.55 5.74 4.02
CA ASP A 194 19.64 4.92 4.85
C ASP A 194 18.17 5.38 4.67
N PRO A 195 17.43 4.86 3.66
CA PRO A 195 16.06 5.26 3.39
C PRO A 195 15.13 5.12 4.60
N LYS A 196 15.34 4.09 5.43
CA LYS A 196 14.48 3.82 6.59
C LYS A 196 14.63 4.92 7.64
N LYS A 197 15.87 5.32 7.97
CA LYS A 197 16.12 6.45 8.89
C LYS A 197 15.66 7.78 8.30
N ILE A 198 15.84 7.99 7.00
CA ILE A 198 15.35 9.20 6.30
C ILE A 198 13.84 9.32 6.46
N TRP A 199 13.08 8.29 6.09
CA TRP A 199 11.62 8.30 6.18
C TRP A 199 11.11 8.38 7.62
N SER A 200 11.77 7.70 8.56
CA SER A 200 11.45 7.83 9.98
C SER A 200 11.64 9.28 10.46
N THR A 201 12.75 9.92 10.09
CA THR A 201 13.05 11.31 10.48
C THR A 201 12.07 12.29 9.82
N VAL A 202 11.78 12.13 8.54
CA VAL A 202 10.73 12.89 7.84
C VAL A 202 9.37 12.70 8.53
N GLY A 203 9.03 11.47 8.94
CA GLY A 203 7.81 11.17 9.70
C GLY A 203 7.70 11.98 10.99
N THR A 204 8.81 12.11 11.74
CA THR A 204 8.85 12.96 12.95
C THR A 204 8.62 14.45 12.67
N LEU A 205 8.96 14.93 11.48
CA LEU A 205 8.79 16.33 11.06
C LEU A 205 7.37 16.64 10.58
N ILE A 206 6.73 15.69 9.89
CA ILE A 206 5.42 15.90 9.27
C ILE A 206 4.31 15.98 10.32
N SER A 207 4.57 15.56 11.58
CA SER A 207 3.53 15.39 12.59
C SER A 207 2.38 14.57 12.00
N ARG A 208 2.68 13.36 11.53
CA ARG A 208 1.65 12.33 11.45
C ARG A 208 1.59 11.71 12.83
N PRO A 209 0.72 12.17 13.75
CA PRO A 209 0.26 11.24 14.75
C PRO A 209 -0.36 10.09 13.95
N SER A 210 0.31 8.95 13.85
CA SER A 210 -0.49 7.74 13.80
C SER A 210 -1.12 7.73 15.17
N ASP A 211 -2.41 8.05 15.25
CA ASP A 211 -3.10 7.80 16.49
C ASP A 211 -2.79 6.34 16.84
N PRO A 212 -2.31 6.07 18.06
CA PRO A 212 -2.12 4.70 18.47
C PRO A 212 -3.43 3.93 18.23
N PRO A 213 -3.35 2.62 17.92
CA PRO A 213 -4.55 1.81 17.89
C PRO A 213 -5.29 2.03 19.21
N PRO A 214 -6.62 2.25 19.17
CA PRO A 214 -7.37 2.54 20.39
C PRO A 214 -7.13 1.42 21.41
N ALA A 215 -6.90 1.80 22.68
CA ALA A 215 -6.65 0.80 23.73
C ALA A 215 -7.90 -0.06 24.00
N GLU A 216 -9.07 0.53 23.76
CA GLU A 216 -10.38 -0.09 23.90
C GLU A 216 -11.25 0.22 22.68
N LEU A 217 -12.08 -0.75 22.28
CA LEU A 217 -13.11 -0.57 21.25
C LEU A 217 -14.49 -0.73 21.85
N LYS A 218 -15.42 0.15 21.45
CA LYS A 218 -16.83 -0.01 21.77
C LYS A 218 -17.53 -0.80 20.68
N ILE A 219 -18.01 -1.99 21.01
CA ILE A 219 -18.73 -2.88 20.10
C ILE A 219 -20.08 -3.16 20.73
N ASP A 220 -21.15 -2.87 20.00
CA ASP A 220 -22.54 -3.06 20.46
C ASP A 220 -22.86 -2.41 21.83
N GLY A 221 -22.17 -1.31 22.15
CA GLY A 221 -22.35 -0.56 23.40
C GLY A 221 -21.39 -0.93 24.53
N GLU A 222 -20.70 -2.07 24.44
CA GLU A 222 -19.73 -2.55 25.44
C GLU A 222 -18.29 -2.20 25.06
N SER A 223 -17.44 -1.91 26.06
CA SER A 223 -16.02 -1.55 25.86
C SER A 223 -15.12 -2.77 26.08
N TYR A 224 -14.33 -3.12 25.08
CA TYR A 224 -13.39 -4.25 25.12
C TYR A 224 -11.95 -3.76 25.01
N GLY A 225 -11.06 -4.24 25.88
CA GLY A 225 -9.65 -3.89 25.92
C GLY A 225 -8.72 -5.08 26.17
N GLY A 226 -7.41 -4.86 26.04
CA GLY A 226 -6.40 -5.85 26.42
C GLY A 226 -6.53 -7.21 25.72
N LYS A 227 -6.54 -8.30 26.50
CA LYS A 227 -6.60 -9.68 25.99
C LYS A 227 -7.95 -9.97 25.32
N GLN A 228 -9.06 -9.57 25.93
CA GLN A 228 -10.41 -9.77 25.39
C GLN A 228 -10.56 -9.19 23.98
N LEU A 229 -10.02 -7.98 23.76
CA LEU A 229 -10.03 -7.37 22.43
C LEU A 229 -9.18 -8.15 21.42
N SER A 230 -8.03 -8.68 21.84
CA SER A 230 -7.17 -9.50 20.99
C SER A 230 -7.84 -10.84 20.63
N ASP A 231 -8.50 -11.48 21.60
CA ASP A 231 -9.28 -12.71 21.40
C ASP A 231 -10.46 -12.46 20.45
N MET A 232 -11.18 -11.36 20.63
CA MET A 232 -12.30 -10.98 19.76
C MET A 232 -11.85 -10.73 18.32
N PHE A 233 -10.70 -10.07 18.10
CA PHE A 233 -10.12 -9.97 16.76
C PHE A 233 -9.77 -11.35 16.19
N ASN A 234 -9.17 -12.24 16.99
CA ASN A 234 -8.79 -13.57 16.53
C ASN A 234 -10.02 -14.38 16.10
N VAL A 235 -11.05 -14.44 16.95
CA VAL A 235 -12.33 -15.10 16.65
C VAL A 235 -12.99 -14.48 15.43
N HIS A 236 -13.05 -13.15 15.35
CA HIS A 236 -13.62 -12.46 14.20
C HIS A 236 -12.93 -12.89 12.90
N PHE A 237 -11.60 -12.90 12.84
CA PHE A 237 -10.89 -13.29 11.61
C PHE A 237 -11.08 -14.76 11.23
N LEU A 238 -11.38 -15.65 12.19
CA LEU A 238 -11.63 -17.07 11.93
C LEU A 238 -13.05 -17.35 11.44
N THR A 239 -14.06 -16.74 12.06
CA THR A 239 -15.47 -16.97 11.71
C THR A 239 -15.88 -16.24 10.44
N SER A 240 -15.19 -15.14 10.14
CA SER A 240 -15.47 -14.27 9.01
C SER A 240 -15.36 -14.91 7.63
N GLY A 241 -14.63 -16.02 7.48
CA GLY A 241 -14.48 -16.75 6.22
C GLY A 241 -15.40 -17.97 6.08
N ALA A 242 -16.23 -18.27 7.10
CA ALA A 242 -17.13 -19.41 7.04
C ALA A 242 -18.32 -19.09 6.13
N SER A 243 -18.35 -19.71 4.95
CA SER A 243 -19.54 -19.74 4.09
C SER A 243 -20.49 -20.85 4.51
N PRO A 244 -21.82 -20.70 4.33
CA PRO A 244 -22.78 -21.78 4.56
C PRO A 244 -22.44 -23.02 3.71
N SER A 245 -22.73 -24.21 4.23
CA SER A 245 -22.64 -25.45 3.45
C SER A 245 -23.59 -25.37 2.24
N PRO A 246 -23.12 -25.75 1.04
CA PRO A 246 -23.94 -25.68 -0.16
C PRO A 246 -25.12 -26.67 -0.07
N PRO A 247 -26.24 -26.40 -0.76
CA PRO A 247 -27.34 -27.35 -0.86
C PRO A 247 -26.87 -28.66 -1.51
N THR A 248 -27.52 -29.78 -1.15
CA THR A 248 -27.15 -31.16 -1.53
C THR A 248 -27.04 -31.39 -3.05
N ASN A 249 -27.65 -30.53 -3.87
CA ASN A 249 -27.66 -30.59 -5.34
C ASN A 249 -26.73 -29.56 -6.03
N ALA A 250 -25.76 -28.99 -5.31
CA ALA A 250 -24.83 -28.02 -5.90
C ALA A 250 -24.00 -28.65 -7.05
N ALA A 251 -23.80 -27.86 -8.12
CA ALA A 251 -22.98 -28.28 -9.26
C ALA A 251 -21.56 -28.64 -8.80
N ASN A 252 -20.99 -29.71 -9.38
CA ASN A 252 -19.64 -30.15 -9.06
C ASN A 252 -18.64 -29.11 -9.59
N VAL A 253 -17.77 -28.58 -8.73
CA VAL A 253 -16.72 -27.61 -9.09
C VAL A 253 -15.91 -28.03 -10.32
N VAL A 254 -15.69 -29.34 -10.51
CA VAL A 254 -14.94 -29.88 -11.64
C VAL A 254 -15.58 -29.54 -12.99
N SER A 255 -16.90 -29.33 -13.07
CA SER A 255 -17.59 -29.04 -14.35
C SER A 255 -17.19 -27.71 -14.97
N TYR A 256 -16.66 -26.77 -14.18
CA TYR A 256 -16.20 -25.46 -14.66
C TYR A 256 -14.75 -25.49 -15.15
N ILE A 257 -14.03 -26.61 -14.98
CA ILE A 257 -12.65 -26.77 -15.41
C ILE A 257 -12.63 -27.41 -16.80
N ARG A 258 -12.34 -26.61 -17.83
CA ARG A 258 -12.39 -27.09 -19.24
C ARG A 258 -11.19 -27.95 -19.66
N ASN A 259 -9.99 -27.65 -19.17
CA ASN A 259 -8.76 -28.29 -19.61
C ASN A 259 -8.10 -29.03 -18.43
N ASN A 260 -8.37 -30.33 -18.33
CA ASN A 260 -7.63 -31.19 -17.40
C ASN A 260 -6.21 -31.40 -17.92
N VAL A 261 -5.21 -31.04 -17.12
CA VAL A 261 -3.80 -31.18 -17.52
C VAL A 261 -3.37 -32.63 -17.33
N THR A 262 -3.02 -33.33 -18.41
CA THR A 262 -2.62 -34.75 -18.33
C THR A 262 -1.28 -34.95 -17.62
N SER A 263 -0.37 -33.98 -17.76
CA SER A 263 0.91 -33.97 -17.05
C SER A 263 0.73 -33.77 -15.55
N SER A 264 1.61 -34.37 -14.76
CA SER A 264 1.65 -34.16 -13.31
C SER A 264 2.96 -33.49 -12.91
N ILE A 265 2.90 -32.59 -11.94
CA ILE A 265 4.09 -31.90 -11.42
C ILE A 265 4.97 -32.86 -10.61
N PHE A 266 6.28 -32.65 -10.69
CA PHE A 266 7.27 -33.24 -9.81
C PHE A 266 7.98 -32.12 -9.03
N PHE A 267 7.97 -32.19 -7.69
CA PHE A 267 8.75 -31.28 -6.87
C PHE A 267 10.20 -31.76 -6.81
N SER A 268 11.01 -31.27 -7.72
CA SER A 268 12.45 -31.55 -7.72
C SER A 268 13.10 -31.05 -6.43
N PRO A 269 14.13 -31.78 -5.92
CA PRO A 269 14.85 -31.39 -4.73
C PRO A 269 15.50 -30.00 -4.88
N THR A 270 15.81 -29.39 -3.74
CA THR A 270 16.56 -28.15 -3.61
C THR A 270 18.00 -28.45 -3.18
N ASP A 271 18.89 -27.49 -3.42
CA ASP A 271 20.29 -27.54 -3.02
C ASP A 271 20.64 -26.37 -2.08
N GLU A 272 21.85 -26.39 -1.54
CA GLU A 272 22.33 -25.36 -0.61
C GLU A 272 22.48 -23.99 -1.27
N GLU A 273 22.73 -23.93 -2.58
CA GLU A 273 22.88 -22.67 -3.32
C GLU A 273 21.53 -21.94 -3.47
N GLU A 274 20.47 -22.69 -3.82
CA GLU A 274 19.10 -22.19 -3.85
C GLU A 274 18.70 -21.67 -2.46
N ILE A 275 18.92 -22.45 -1.40
CA ILE A 275 18.58 -22.03 -0.03
C ILE A 275 19.39 -20.80 0.40
N SER A 276 20.69 -20.76 0.12
CA SER A 276 21.55 -19.61 0.41
C SER A 276 21.02 -18.33 -0.24
N THR A 277 20.65 -18.42 -1.52
CA THR A 277 20.05 -17.32 -2.28
C THR A 277 18.73 -16.86 -1.67
N LEU A 278 17.86 -17.80 -1.27
CA LEU A 278 16.59 -17.50 -0.61
C LEU A 278 16.79 -16.79 0.73
N ILE A 279 17.73 -17.24 1.55
CA ILE A 279 18.07 -16.59 2.83
C ILE A 279 18.59 -15.17 2.59
N ALA A 280 19.47 -14.97 1.60
CA ALA A 280 19.99 -13.65 1.25
C ALA A 280 18.86 -12.69 0.83
N CYS A 281 17.85 -13.18 0.11
CA CYS A 281 16.69 -12.41 -0.33
C CYS A 281 15.66 -12.09 0.78
N LEU A 282 15.74 -12.71 1.97
CA LEU A 282 14.81 -12.43 3.06
C LEU A 282 14.80 -10.95 3.46
N LYS A 283 13.62 -10.35 3.62
CA LYS A 283 13.53 -8.97 4.10
C LYS A 283 13.84 -8.90 5.60
N ASN A 284 14.66 -7.93 6.01
CA ASN A 284 14.90 -7.62 7.42
C ASN A 284 13.65 -6.97 8.04
N SER A 285 12.63 -7.79 8.32
CA SER A 285 11.40 -7.40 9.01
C SER A 285 11.69 -6.97 10.45
N THR A 286 10.98 -5.96 10.92
CA THR A 286 11.07 -5.52 12.32
C THR A 286 10.31 -6.43 13.28
N ALA A 287 9.31 -7.16 12.80
CA ALA A 287 8.45 -7.99 13.63
C ALA A 287 8.74 -9.47 13.35
N PRO A 288 9.18 -10.25 14.36
CA PRO A 288 9.46 -11.67 14.22
C PRO A 288 8.16 -12.49 14.07
N GLY A 289 8.30 -13.78 13.72
CA GLY A 289 7.22 -14.75 13.76
C GLY A 289 6.87 -15.17 15.20
N GLU A 290 6.23 -16.33 15.34
CA GLU A 290 6.02 -16.96 16.65
C GLU A 290 7.34 -17.39 17.31
N ASP A 291 8.28 -17.89 16.49
CA ASP A 291 9.63 -18.32 16.87
C ASP A 291 10.55 -17.24 17.46
N GLY A 292 10.17 -15.95 17.38
CA GLY A 292 10.97 -14.84 17.87
C GLY A 292 12.23 -14.52 17.04
N LEU A 293 12.51 -15.29 15.98
CA LEU A 293 13.70 -15.16 15.16
C LEU A 293 13.61 -13.95 14.23
N LYS A 294 14.74 -13.28 14.00
CA LYS A 294 14.87 -12.15 13.08
C LYS A 294 15.79 -12.51 11.92
N ALA A 295 15.47 -12.00 10.72
CA ALA A 295 16.21 -12.35 9.51
C ALA A 295 17.69 -11.96 9.56
N GLU A 296 18.04 -10.85 10.20
CA GLU A 296 19.44 -10.35 10.24
C GLU A 296 20.41 -11.35 10.91
N PRO A 297 20.17 -11.84 12.14
CA PRO A 297 21.00 -12.90 12.71
C PRO A 297 21.00 -14.20 11.92
N ILE A 298 19.87 -14.59 11.31
CA ILE A 298 19.79 -15.81 10.48
C ILE A 298 20.65 -15.71 9.23
N LYS A 299 20.67 -14.53 8.57
CA LYS A 299 21.58 -14.27 7.45
C LYS A 299 23.05 -14.33 7.85
N PHE A 300 23.37 -13.92 9.08
CA PHE A 300 24.75 -13.91 9.57
C PHE A 300 25.31 -15.32 9.76
N ILE A 301 24.46 -16.28 10.15
CA ILE A 301 24.85 -17.69 10.35
C ILE A 301 24.50 -18.58 9.15
N SER A 302 24.08 -18.01 8.02
CA SER A 302 23.39 -18.78 6.97
C SER A 302 24.22 -19.96 6.47
N SER A 303 25.53 -19.77 6.29
CA SER A 303 26.46 -20.81 5.84
C SER A 303 26.57 -22.02 6.78
N LEU A 304 26.22 -21.86 8.07
CA LEU A 304 26.30 -22.92 9.08
C LEU A 304 25.03 -23.76 9.17
N ILE A 305 23.93 -23.32 8.56
CA ILE A 305 22.62 -23.95 8.65
C ILE A 305 22.07 -24.38 7.28
N LEU A 306 22.84 -24.27 6.20
CA LEU A 306 22.39 -24.66 4.85
C LEU A 306 22.07 -26.15 4.80
N THR A 307 23.03 -27.01 5.14
CA THR A 307 22.89 -28.47 5.10
C THR A 307 21.67 -29.01 5.87
N PRO A 308 21.45 -28.66 7.17
CA PRO A 308 20.25 -29.12 7.88
C PRO A 308 18.95 -28.57 7.29
N LEU A 309 18.94 -27.34 6.78
CA LEU A 309 17.76 -26.79 6.11
C LEU A 309 17.47 -27.48 4.77
N THR A 310 18.50 -27.81 3.99
CA THR A 310 18.39 -28.55 2.73
C THR A 310 17.77 -29.92 2.98
N HIS A 311 18.27 -30.64 4.00
CA HIS A 311 17.69 -31.93 4.42
C HIS A 311 16.20 -31.78 4.76
N ILE A 312 15.84 -30.85 5.65
CA ILE A 312 14.43 -30.64 6.07
C ILE A 312 13.53 -30.30 4.87
N CYS A 313 14.00 -29.43 3.97
CA CYS A 313 13.22 -29.04 2.79
C CYS A 313 13.04 -30.23 1.84
N ASN A 314 14.10 -30.96 1.52
CA ASN A 314 14.03 -32.12 0.62
C ASN A 314 13.16 -33.23 1.20
N THR A 315 13.30 -33.53 2.49
CA THR A 315 12.44 -34.50 3.18
C THR A 315 10.97 -34.06 3.15
N SER A 316 10.68 -32.75 3.27
CA SER A 316 9.32 -32.22 3.12
C SER A 316 8.77 -32.43 1.70
N LEU A 317 9.57 -32.14 0.66
CA LEU A 317 9.19 -32.30 -0.74
C LEU A 317 8.97 -33.77 -1.11
N LEU A 318 9.79 -34.68 -0.58
CA LEU A 318 9.73 -36.12 -0.83
C LEU A 318 8.55 -36.80 -0.12
N THR A 319 8.28 -36.43 1.13
CA THR A 319 7.25 -37.09 1.95
C THR A 319 5.86 -36.47 1.83
N GLY A 320 5.75 -35.29 1.20
CA GLY A 320 4.47 -34.58 1.11
C GLY A 320 4.01 -33.98 2.45
N ARG A 321 4.93 -33.75 3.40
CA ARG A 321 4.63 -33.23 4.74
C ARG A 321 5.24 -31.85 4.97
N PHE A 322 4.42 -30.90 5.40
CA PHE A 322 4.85 -29.55 5.76
C PHE A 322 4.99 -29.44 7.29
N PRO A 323 6.16 -29.01 7.84
CA PRO A 323 6.39 -29.00 9.29
C PRO A 323 5.37 -28.16 10.09
N ASP A 324 4.85 -28.71 11.18
CA ASP A 324 3.77 -28.06 11.96
C ASP A 324 4.17 -26.72 12.58
N ARG A 325 5.37 -26.60 13.13
CA ARG A 325 5.86 -25.34 13.70
C ARG A 325 6.04 -24.23 12.66
N MET A 326 6.19 -24.57 11.37
CA MET A 326 6.20 -23.58 10.30
C MET A 326 4.80 -23.01 10.00
N LYS A 327 3.72 -23.69 10.44
CA LYS A 327 2.33 -23.32 10.15
C LYS A 327 1.71 -22.35 11.16
N VAL A 328 2.42 -22.00 12.25
CA VAL A 328 1.91 -21.11 13.31
C VAL A 328 2.06 -19.64 12.91
N ALA A 329 0.94 -18.96 12.68
CA ALA A 329 0.91 -17.58 12.21
C ALA A 329 0.67 -16.58 13.35
N ARG A 330 1.52 -15.55 13.42
CA ARG A 330 1.27 -14.39 14.27
C ARG A 330 0.52 -13.32 13.47
N VAL A 331 -0.74 -13.07 13.80
CA VAL A 331 -1.62 -12.14 13.07
C VAL A 331 -1.49 -10.72 13.63
N CYS A 332 -1.05 -9.80 12.78
CA CYS A 332 -1.06 -8.36 13.04
C CYS A 332 -2.39 -7.76 12.59
N VAL A 333 -3.07 -7.04 13.48
CA VAL A 333 -4.31 -6.33 13.15
C VAL A 333 -4.00 -4.98 12.49
N VAL A 334 -4.49 -4.77 11.27
CA VAL A 334 -4.27 -3.51 10.52
C VAL A 334 -5.59 -2.84 10.16
N HIS A 335 -5.76 -1.59 10.57
CA HIS A 335 -6.96 -0.80 10.24
C HIS A 335 -6.94 -0.37 8.76
N LYS A 336 -8.00 -0.71 8.02
CA LYS A 336 -8.13 -0.42 6.58
C LYS A 336 -8.82 0.90 6.26
N GLY A 337 -9.37 1.59 7.27
CA GLY A 337 -10.17 2.82 7.12
C GLY A 337 -11.64 2.59 7.49
N GLY A 338 -12.41 3.66 7.63
CA GLY A 338 -13.78 3.60 8.16
C GLY A 338 -13.85 3.87 9.66
N ALA A 339 -14.95 3.46 10.28
CA ALA A 339 -15.15 3.59 11.72
C ALA A 339 -14.24 2.60 12.47
N ARG A 340 -13.46 3.09 13.44
CA ARG A 340 -12.52 2.27 14.22
C ARG A 340 -13.22 1.26 15.15
N ASN A 341 -14.49 1.47 15.45
CA ASN A 341 -15.26 0.59 16.32
C ASN A 341 -15.86 -0.62 15.59
N ASP A 342 -15.69 -0.71 14.27
CA ASP A 342 -16.19 -1.82 13.46
C ASP A 342 -15.03 -2.78 13.13
N LEU A 343 -15.13 -4.02 13.60
CA LEU A 343 -14.11 -5.06 13.36
C LEU A 343 -13.90 -5.35 11.88
N ASN A 344 -14.94 -5.19 11.05
CA ASN A 344 -14.82 -5.39 9.61
C ASN A 344 -13.88 -4.37 8.96
N ASN A 345 -13.59 -3.24 9.62
CA ASN A 345 -12.62 -2.24 9.16
C ASN A 345 -11.16 -2.59 9.49
N TYR A 346 -10.90 -3.80 9.95
CA TYR A 346 -9.56 -4.33 10.18
C TYR A 346 -9.24 -5.49 9.24
N ARG A 347 -7.95 -5.71 9.00
CA ARG A 347 -7.41 -6.81 8.19
C ARG A 347 -6.41 -7.63 9.00
N PRO A 348 -6.45 -8.96 8.89
CA PRO A 348 -5.43 -9.82 9.46
C PRO A 348 -4.20 -9.86 8.54
N ILE A 349 -3.00 -9.56 9.05
CA ILE A 349 -1.74 -9.82 8.33
C ILE A 349 -0.98 -10.91 9.08
N SER A 350 -0.87 -12.08 8.46
CA SER A 350 -0.14 -13.23 8.99
C SER A 350 1.38 -13.00 8.86
N VAL A 351 2.09 -13.06 9.98
CA VAL A 351 3.54 -13.11 10.02
C VAL A 351 3.96 -14.54 10.32
N LEU A 352 4.40 -15.23 9.26
CA LEU A 352 4.87 -16.61 9.34
C LEU A 352 6.33 -16.70 9.83
N PRO A 353 6.73 -17.85 10.43
CA PRO A 353 8.11 -18.17 10.77
C PRO A 353 9.05 -17.97 9.60
N ILE A 354 10.32 -17.66 9.89
CA ILE A 354 11.28 -17.29 8.83
C ILE A 354 11.54 -18.48 7.89
N PHE A 355 11.73 -19.67 8.44
CA PHE A 355 12.02 -20.87 7.66
C PHE A 355 10.82 -21.37 6.84
N SER A 356 9.58 -21.11 7.28
CA SER A 356 8.36 -21.36 6.47
C SER A 356 8.46 -20.70 5.10
N LYS A 357 8.98 -19.46 5.07
CA LYS A 357 9.10 -18.68 3.83
C LYS A 357 10.09 -19.29 2.84
N ILE A 358 11.11 -20.00 3.32
CA ILE A 358 12.08 -20.66 2.45
C ILE A 358 11.40 -21.82 1.74
N LEU A 359 10.76 -22.72 2.50
CA LEU A 359 10.06 -23.87 1.94
C LEU A 359 8.88 -23.44 1.04
N GLU A 360 8.09 -22.45 1.47
CA GLU A 360 7.03 -21.88 0.64
C GLU A 360 7.56 -21.31 -0.68
N GLN A 361 8.72 -20.64 -0.68
CA GLN A 361 9.29 -20.07 -1.90
C GLN A 361 9.79 -21.15 -2.85
N ILE A 362 10.39 -22.23 -2.34
CA ILE A 362 10.79 -23.40 -3.16
C ILE A 362 9.55 -23.98 -3.84
N ILE A 363 8.51 -24.30 -3.06
CA ILE A 363 7.24 -24.83 -3.59
C ILE A 363 6.63 -23.87 -4.61
N ASN A 364 6.61 -22.58 -4.30
CA ASN A 364 6.05 -21.55 -5.19
C ASN A 364 6.81 -21.47 -6.52
N ASN A 365 8.14 -21.56 -6.49
CA ASN A 365 8.97 -21.54 -7.70
C ASN A 365 8.65 -22.74 -8.60
N ARG A 366 8.55 -23.94 -8.03
CA ARG A 366 8.21 -25.16 -8.77
C ARG A 366 6.78 -25.10 -9.33
N LEU A 367 5.79 -24.69 -8.53
CA LEU A 367 4.40 -24.52 -8.98
C LEU A 367 4.28 -23.48 -10.10
N THR A 368 4.89 -22.31 -9.94
CA THR A 368 4.83 -21.22 -10.94
C THR A 368 5.45 -21.65 -12.26
N SER A 369 6.58 -22.37 -12.21
CA SER A 369 7.23 -22.92 -13.40
C SER A 369 6.31 -23.89 -14.14
N PHE A 370 5.69 -24.83 -13.42
CA PHE A 370 4.75 -25.79 -13.98
C PHE A 370 3.49 -25.11 -14.57
N PHE A 371 2.88 -24.18 -13.83
CA PHE A 371 1.70 -23.45 -14.29
C PHE A 371 1.96 -22.58 -15.52
N THR A 372 3.16 -22.02 -15.62
CA THR A 372 3.58 -21.24 -16.80
C THR A 372 3.84 -22.17 -17.99
N LYS A 373 4.54 -23.29 -17.79
CA LYS A 373 4.82 -24.28 -18.85
C LYS A 373 3.54 -24.83 -19.49
N HIS A 374 2.50 -25.03 -18.70
CA HIS A 374 1.23 -25.61 -19.16
C HIS A 374 0.10 -24.59 -19.36
N ASN A 375 0.39 -23.28 -19.32
CA ASN A 375 -0.59 -22.19 -19.48
C ASN A 375 -1.85 -22.37 -18.62
N ILE A 376 -1.68 -22.75 -17.35
CA ILE A 376 -2.79 -23.09 -16.45
C ILE A 376 -3.57 -21.85 -16.01
N ILE A 377 -2.88 -20.76 -15.69
CA ILE A 377 -3.52 -19.53 -15.22
C ILE A 377 -4.07 -18.77 -16.43
N SER A 378 -5.35 -18.41 -16.37
CA SER A 378 -6.06 -17.71 -17.44
C SER A 378 -5.34 -16.43 -17.88
N GLU A 379 -5.32 -16.18 -19.20
CA GLU A 379 -4.78 -14.94 -19.76
C GLU A 379 -5.53 -13.70 -19.27
N GLN A 380 -6.80 -13.85 -18.88
CA GLN A 380 -7.64 -12.80 -18.30
C GLN A 380 -7.25 -12.42 -16.85
N GLN A 381 -6.34 -13.16 -16.21
CA GLN A 381 -5.79 -12.84 -14.89
C GLN A 381 -4.57 -11.94 -15.00
N PHE A 382 -4.66 -10.73 -14.45
CA PHE A 382 -3.58 -9.73 -14.40
C PHE A 382 -2.96 -9.59 -13.00
N GLY A 383 -3.67 -10.01 -11.95
CA GLY A 383 -3.21 -9.92 -10.57
C GLY A 383 -2.15 -10.96 -10.24
N PHE A 384 -1.12 -10.56 -9.49
CA PHE A 384 -0.01 -11.43 -9.05
C PHE A 384 0.72 -12.21 -10.15
N GLN A 385 0.60 -11.80 -11.42
CA GLN A 385 1.26 -12.42 -12.56
C GLN A 385 2.53 -11.64 -12.95
N LYS A 386 3.59 -12.36 -13.32
CA LYS A 386 4.81 -11.73 -13.86
C LYS A 386 4.48 -11.03 -15.18
N ASN A 387 5.08 -9.86 -15.40
CA ASN A 387 4.89 -9.04 -16.60
C ASN A 387 3.46 -8.52 -16.86
N LYS A 388 2.52 -8.70 -15.92
CA LYS A 388 1.19 -8.07 -15.96
C LYS A 388 1.12 -6.95 -14.92
N SER A 389 0.27 -5.95 -15.18
CA SER A 389 0.13 -4.78 -14.31
C SER A 389 -1.31 -4.27 -14.27
N THR A 390 -1.63 -3.45 -13.28
CA THR A 390 -2.93 -2.76 -13.21
C THR A 390 -3.15 -1.87 -14.43
N GLU A 391 -2.11 -1.18 -14.91
CA GLU A 391 -2.20 -0.32 -16.10
C GLU A 391 -2.57 -1.12 -17.35
N MET A 392 -1.99 -2.32 -17.54
CA MET A 392 -2.34 -3.21 -18.65
C MET A 392 -3.79 -3.70 -18.57
N ALA A 393 -4.25 -4.12 -17.39
CA ALA A 393 -5.64 -4.55 -17.19
C ALA A 393 -6.63 -3.42 -17.52
N LEU A 394 -6.34 -2.20 -17.06
CA LEU A 394 -7.17 -1.02 -17.29
C LEU A 394 -7.14 -0.55 -18.75
N LEU A 395 -5.99 -0.63 -19.43
CA LEU A 395 -5.89 -0.32 -20.85
C LEU A 395 -6.70 -1.29 -21.70
N ASN A 396 -6.62 -2.60 -21.41
CA ASN A 396 -7.40 -3.63 -22.09
C ASN A 396 -8.91 -3.32 -22.00
N ILE A 397 -9.40 -3.02 -20.80
CA ILE A 397 -10.81 -2.63 -20.59
C ILE A 397 -11.16 -1.36 -21.34
N LYS A 398 -10.33 -0.31 -21.21
CA LYS A 398 -10.57 0.98 -21.84
C LYS A 398 -10.67 0.84 -23.36
N ASP A 399 -9.70 0.16 -23.97
CA ASP A 399 -9.64 -0.01 -25.42
C ASP A 399 -10.87 -0.78 -25.93
N LYS A 400 -11.29 -1.84 -25.23
CA LYS A 400 -12.53 -2.58 -25.54
C LYS A 400 -13.78 -1.72 -25.47
N ILE A 401 -13.94 -0.94 -24.40
CA ILE A 401 -15.08 -0.03 -24.26
C ILE A 401 -15.08 0.99 -25.41
N ILE A 402 -13.92 1.52 -25.78
CA ILE A 402 -13.78 2.45 -26.91
C ILE A 402 -14.17 1.76 -28.22
N THR A 403 -13.67 0.56 -28.50
CA THR A 403 -14.03 -0.21 -29.70
C THR A 403 -15.54 -0.44 -29.79
N ASN A 404 -16.18 -0.81 -28.68
CA ASN A 404 -17.65 -0.96 -28.64
C ASN A 404 -18.38 0.36 -28.91
N ILE A 405 -17.87 1.48 -28.37
CA ILE A 405 -18.40 2.83 -28.66
C ILE A 405 -18.25 3.17 -30.15
N GLU A 406 -17.11 2.89 -30.76
CA GLU A 406 -16.88 3.09 -32.20
C GLU A 406 -17.92 2.31 -33.03
N ASN A 407 -18.20 1.06 -32.63
CA ASN A 407 -19.22 0.17 -33.21
C ASN A 407 -20.68 0.54 -32.87
N ARG A 408 -20.93 1.70 -32.26
CA ARG A 408 -22.26 2.20 -31.85
C ARG A 408 -22.96 1.31 -30.82
N GLN A 409 -22.22 0.48 -30.08
CA GLN A 409 -22.75 -0.38 -29.02
C GLN A 409 -22.68 0.30 -27.65
N PHE A 410 -23.43 -0.23 -26.70
CA PHE A 410 -23.27 0.05 -25.27
C PHE A 410 -22.47 -1.07 -24.61
N THR A 411 -21.82 -0.79 -23.48
CA THR A 411 -21.12 -1.82 -22.70
C THR A 411 -21.57 -1.77 -21.25
N ILE A 412 -22.04 -2.89 -20.70
CA ILE A 412 -22.26 -3.02 -19.25
C ILE A 412 -20.98 -3.58 -18.65
N GLY A 413 -20.40 -2.87 -17.68
CA GLY A 413 -19.32 -3.38 -16.84
C GLY A 413 -19.83 -3.65 -15.44
N ILE A 414 -19.74 -4.89 -14.97
CA ILE A 414 -20.10 -5.29 -13.61
C ILE A 414 -18.80 -5.51 -12.82
N PHE A 415 -18.68 -4.80 -11.70
CA PHE A 415 -17.50 -4.78 -10.82
C PHE A 415 -17.81 -5.61 -9.58
N LEU A 416 -17.27 -6.83 -9.52
CA LEU A 416 -17.56 -7.82 -8.48
C LEU A 416 -16.67 -7.58 -7.25
N ASP A 417 -17.26 -7.60 -6.06
CA ASP A 417 -16.54 -7.57 -4.78
C ASP A 417 -16.86 -8.85 -4.01
N PHE A 418 -15.87 -9.74 -3.84
CA PHE A 418 -16.06 -10.96 -3.05
C PHE A 418 -15.91 -10.67 -1.55
N ARG A 419 -16.76 -11.27 -0.73
CA ARG A 419 -16.65 -11.15 0.73
C ARG A 419 -15.46 -11.97 1.22
N LYS A 420 -14.43 -11.25 1.71
CA LYS A 420 -13.26 -11.82 2.39
C LYS A 420 -12.63 -13.00 1.63
N ALA A 421 -12.46 -12.81 0.31
CA ALA A 421 -12.17 -13.88 -0.64
C ALA A 421 -11.01 -14.81 -0.22
N PHE A 422 -9.91 -14.26 0.30
CA PHE A 422 -8.76 -15.03 0.77
C PHE A 422 -9.06 -15.87 2.02
N ASP A 423 -9.94 -15.40 2.89
CA ASP A 423 -10.29 -16.04 4.16
C ASP A 423 -11.37 -17.12 3.97
N SER A 424 -12.11 -17.08 2.85
CA SER A 424 -13.24 -17.97 2.55
C SER A 424 -12.88 -19.21 1.72
N ILE A 425 -11.62 -19.41 1.33
CA ILE A 425 -11.21 -20.56 0.51
C ILE A 425 -11.45 -21.88 1.25
N LYS A 426 -12.24 -22.79 0.67
CA LYS A 426 -12.35 -24.15 1.19
C LYS A 426 -11.19 -25.01 0.70
N HIS A 427 -10.42 -25.58 1.63
CA HIS A 427 -9.22 -26.35 1.29
C HIS A 427 -9.52 -27.55 0.40
N GLN A 428 -10.59 -28.31 0.66
CA GLN A 428 -10.92 -29.47 -0.16
C GLN A 428 -11.20 -29.09 -1.63
N ILE A 429 -11.93 -28.00 -1.85
CA ILE A 429 -12.21 -27.50 -3.21
C ILE A 429 -10.91 -27.09 -3.91
N LEU A 430 -10.03 -26.37 -3.21
CA LEU A 430 -8.72 -25.98 -3.73
C LEU A 430 -7.87 -27.19 -4.13
N LEU A 431 -7.82 -28.23 -3.28
CA LEU A 431 -7.05 -29.44 -3.54
C LEU A 431 -7.60 -30.24 -4.72
N THR A 432 -8.92 -30.31 -4.88
CA THR A 432 -9.57 -30.89 -6.07
C THR A 432 -9.19 -30.13 -7.34
N LYS A 433 -9.24 -28.79 -7.32
CA LYS A 433 -8.81 -27.96 -8.46
C LYS A 433 -7.33 -28.17 -8.80
N LEU A 434 -6.46 -28.15 -7.79
CA LEU A 434 -5.04 -28.42 -7.95
C LEU A 434 -4.79 -29.78 -8.61
N ASN A 435 -5.53 -30.81 -8.21
CA ASN A 435 -5.47 -32.13 -8.83
C ASN A 435 -5.82 -32.09 -10.33
N MET A 436 -6.90 -31.41 -10.69
CA MET A 436 -7.32 -31.22 -12.09
C MET A 436 -6.31 -30.40 -12.92
N TYR A 437 -5.57 -29.50 -12.26
CA TYR A 437 -4.49 -28.74 -12.89
C TYR A 437 -3.13 -29.44 -12.88
N GLY A 438 -3.05 -30.73 -12.53
CA GLY A 438 -1.81 -31.51 -12.60
C GLY A 438 -0.96 -31.52 -11.33
N VAL A 439 -1.42 -30.94 -10.22
CA VAL A 439 -0.78 -31.08 -8.91
C VAL A 439 -1.37 -32.29 -8.21
N ARG A 440 -0.74 -33.46 -8.38
CA ARG A 440 -1.25 -34.77 -7.94
C ARG A 440 -0.25 -35.49 -7.02
N GLY A 441 -0.72 -36.53 -6.33
CA GLY A 441 0.09 -37.35 -5.43
C GLY A 441 0.76 -36.52 -4.32
N ILE A 442 2.04 -36.81 -4.08
CA ILE A 442 2.88 -36.18 -3.04
C ILE A 442 2.84 -34.64 -3.11
N ALA A 443 2.81 -34.06 -4.31
CA ALA A 443 2.74 -32.60 -4.45
C ALA A 443 1.42 -32.03 -3.91
N ASN A 444 0.30 -32.72 -4.14
CA ASN A 444 -1.00 -32.33 -3.60
C ASN A 444 -1.06 -32.57 -2.09
N GLU A 445 -0.51 -33.69 -1.61
CA GLU A 445 -0.38 -34.00 -0.19
C GLU A 445 0.42 -32.94 0.56
N LEU A 446 1.50 -32.42 -0.02
CA LEU A 446 2.28 -31.34 0.56
C LEU A 446 1.46 -30.05 0.72
N ILE A 447 0.67 -29.68 -0.29
CA ILE A 447 -0.21 -28.51 -0.22
C ILE A 447 -1.33 -28.74 0.80
N ASN A 448 -1.90 -29.95 0.85
CA ASN A 448 -2.87 -30.33 1.87
C ASN A 448 -2.28 -30.21 3.28
N SER A 449 -1.07 -30.72 3.49
CA SER A 449 -0.32 -30.64 4.75
C SER A 449 -0.02 -29.19 5.16
N TYR A 450 0.32 -28.34 4.19
CA TYR A 450 0.52 -26.90 4.39
C TYR A 450 -0.74 -26.15 4.85
N LEU A 451 -1.91 -26.52 4.31
CA LEU A 451 -3.21 -25.91 4.61
C LEU A 451 -3.85 -26.48 5.89
N SER A 452 -3.56 -27.73 6.23
CA SER A 452 -4.14 -28.44 7.37
C SER A 452 -3.47 -28.11 8.70
N CYS A 453 -4.25 -28.17 9.79
CA CYS A 453 -3.77 -27.99 11.17
C CYS A 453 -3.01 -26.68 11.40
N ARG A 454 -3.36 -25.62 10.66
CA ARG A 454 -2.74 -24.31 10.84
C ARG A 454 -3.28 -23.63 12.08
N LEU A 455 -2.39 -22.96 12.81
CA LEU A 455 -2.71 -22.24 14.03
C LEU A 455 -2.44 -20.76 13.84
N GLN A 456 -3.26 -19.91 14.46
CA GLN A 456 -3.00 -18.49 14.56
C GLN A 456 -3.32 -17.90 15.94
N PHE A 457 -2.61 -16.83 16.26
CA PHE A 457 -2.97 -15.92 17.34
C PHE A 457 -2.78 -14.48 16.89
N THR A 458 -3.61 -13.59 17.42
CA THR A 458 -3.60 -12.18 17.08
C THR A 458 -2.82 -11.39 18.12
N ILE A 459 -2.07 -10.37 17.66
CA ILE A 459 -1.48 -9.36 18.55
C ILE A 459 -2.12 -8.01 18.29
N TYR A 460 -2.75 -7.45 19.33
CA TYR A 460 -3.29 -6.10 19.34
C TYR A 460 -2.69 -5.29 20.48
N ASN A 461 -2.12 -4.12 20.18
CA ASN A 461 -1.44 -3.26 21.16
C ASN A 461 -0.39 -3.97 22.05
N GLY A 462 0.26 -5.01 21.51
CA GLY A 462 1.28 -5.79 22.23
C GLY A 462 0.72 -6.89 23.12
N VAL A 463 -0.60 -7.04 23.21
CA VAL A 463 -1.27 -8.13 23.91
C VAL A 463 -1.57 -9.26 22.93
N LYS A 464 -1.32 -10.51 23.35
CA LYS A 464 -1.57 -11.72 22.57
C LYS A 464 -2.97 -12.27 22.88
N SER A 465 -3.65 -12.77 21.86
CA SER A 465 -4.84 -13.64 22.02
C SER A 465 -4.43 -15.08 22.34
N ASP A 466 -5.43 -15.91 22.62
CA ASP A 466 -5.29 -17.35 22.60
C ASP A 466 -5.04 -17.86 21.17
N ILE A 467 -4.46 -19.06 21.08
CA ILE A 467 -4.15 -19.73 19.80
C ILE A 467 -5.39 -20.51 19.35
N HIS A 468 -5.74 -20.38 18.07
CA HIS A 468 -6.86 -21.08 17.47
C HIS A 468 -6.49 -21.69 16.11
N GLN A 469 -7.18 -22.76 15.74
CA GLN A 469 -7.01 -23.44 14.46
C GLN A 469 -7.77 -22.73 13.33
N ILE A 470 -7.16 -22.68 12.16
CA ILE A 470 -7.75 -22.16 10.93
C ILE A 470 -8.40 -23.31 10.16
N ALA A 471 -9.67 -23.14 9.79
CA ALA A 471 -10.43 -24.13 9.03
C ALA A 471 -10.65 -23.75 7.55
N TYR A 472 -10.46 -22.47 7.20
CA TYR A 472 -10.73 -21.91 5.88
C TYR A 472 -9.68 -20.86 5.52
N GLY A 473 -9.57 -20.58 4.23
CA GLY A 473 -8.74 -19.51 3.72
C GLY A 473 -7.28 -19.88 3.52
N VAL A 474 -6.53 -18.93 2.98
CA VAL A 474 -5.07 -18.99 2.86
C VAL A 474 -4.45 -17.81 3.61
N PRO A 475 -3.27 -17.97 4.25
CA PRO A 475 -2.75 -16.94 5.14
C PRO A 475 -2.41 -15.65 4.38
N GLN A 476 -3.06 -14.55 4.71
CA GLN A 476 -2.76 -13.24 4.14
C GLN A 476 -1.36 -12.78 4.55
N GLY A 477 -0.42 -12.75 3.60
CA GLY A 477 1.00 -12.46 3.84
C GLY A 477 1.94 -13.66 3.71
N SER A 478 1.41 -14.86 3.42
CA SER A 478 2.17 -16.01 2.95
C SER A 478 2.67 -15.83 1.50
N ILE A 479 3.65 -16.63 1.10
CA ILE A 479 4.18 -16.62 -0.27
C ILE A 479 3.25 -17.41 -1.20
N LEU A 480 2.74 -18.57 -0.73
CA LEU A 480 1.85 -19.42 -1.51
C LEU A 480 0.41 -18.88 -1.62
N GLY A 481 -0.04 -18.09 -0.64
CA GLY A 481 -1.44 -17.63 -0.55
C GLY A 481 -1.98 -16.98 -1.83
N PRO A 482 -1.28 -15.98 -2.42
CA PRO A 482 -1.70 -15.38 -3.68
C PRO A 482 -1.87 -16.38 -4.81
N LEU A 483 -0.91 -17.30 -5.00
CA LEU A 483 -0.96 -18.28 -6.08
C LEU A 483 -2.12 -19.26 -5.90
N LEU A 484 -2.31 -19.78 -4.68
CA LEU A 484 -3.41 -20.67 -4.35
C LEU A 484 -4.77 -20.00 -4.54
N PHE A 485 -4.89 -18.72 -4.21
CA PHE A 485 -6.09 -17.94 -4.48
C PHE A 485 -6.36 -17.81 -5.99
N LEU A 486 -5.34 -17.50 -6.79
CA LEU A 486 -5.49 -17.43 -8.25
C LEU A 486 -6.03 -18.75 -8.82
N ILE A 487 -5.47 -19.89 -8.38
CA ILE A 487 -5.93 -21.22 -8.80
C ILE A 487 -7.38 -21.46 -8.37
N TYR A 488 -7.76 -20.99 -7.18
CA TYR A 488 -9.12 -21.14 -6.69
C TYR A 488 -10.16 -20.45 -7.54
N ILE A 489 -9.87 -19.27 -8.09
CA ILE A 489 -10.85 -18.51 -8.89
C ILE A 489 -10.65 -18.69 -10.41
N ASN A 490 -9.63 -19.42 -10.84
CA ASN A 490 -9.14 -19.43 -12.22
C ASN A 490 -10.21 -19.82 -13.26
N ASP A 491 -11.11 -20.73 -12.89
CA ASP A 491 -12.20 -21.26 -13.70
C ASP A 491 -13.43 -20.35 -13.77
N ILE A 492 -13.47 -19.21 -13.06
CA ILE A 492 -14.57 -18.24 -13.16
C ILE A 492 -14.79 -17.75 -14.61
N VAL A 493 -13.71 -17.71 -15.39
CA VAL A 493 -13.73 -17.31 -16.80
C VAL A 493 -14.47 -18.32 -17.70
N ASN A 494 -14.70 -19.53 -17.20
CA ASN A 494 -15.36 -20.60 -17.93
C ASN A 494 -16.87 -20.66 -17.69
N ILE A 495 -17.42 -19.80 -16.83
CA ILE A 495 -18.87 -19.69 -16.58
C ILE A 495 -19.62 -19.47 -17.90
N SER A 496 -19.11 -18.60 -18.77
CA SER A 496 -19.68 -18.37 -20.10
C SER A 496 -18.61 -18.03 -21.12
N HIS A 497 -18.80 -18.50 -22.36
CA HIS A 497 -17.95 -18.10 -23.49
C HIS A 497 -18.25 -16.69 -24.00
N ARG A 498 -19.38 -16.09 -23.62
CA ARG A 498 -19.84 -14.78 -24.11
C ARG A 498 -19.42 -13.62 -23.20
N SER A 499 -18.78 -13.91 -22.07
CA SER A 499 -18.36 -12.91 -21.09
C SER A 499 -16.90 -12.54 -21.24
N GLU A 500 -16.60 -11.25 -21.33
CA GLU A 500 -15.23 -10.76 -21.29
C GLU A 500 -14.86 -10.40 -19.85
N MET A 501 -13.97 -11.18 -19.24
CA MET A 501 -13.54 -10.93 -17.87
C MET A 501 -12.16 -10.30 -17.80
N VAL A 502 -11.97 -9.46 -16.78
CA VAL A 502 -10.65 -8.96 -16.37
C VAL A 502 -10.52 -9.15 -14.88
N LEU A 503 -9.61 -10.04 -14.51
CA LEU A 503 -9.37 -10.43 -13.12
C LEU A 503 -8.08 -9.77 -12.63
N PHE A 504 -8.12 -9.23 -11.43
CA PHE A 504 -6.92 -8.79 -10.71
C PHE A 504 -7.01 -9.28 -9.27
N ALA A 505 -6.58 -10.52 -9.06
CA ALA A 505 -6.84 -11.23 -7.80
C ALA A 505 -8.34 -11.20 -7.45
N ASP A 506 -8.72 -10.68 -6.29
CA ASP A 506 -10.10 -10.60 -5.82
C ASP A 506 -10.94 -9.55 -6.56
N ASP A 507 -10.32 -8.49 -7.11
CA ASP A 507 -10.98 -7.49 -7.94
C ASP A 507 -11.31 -8.09 -9.33
N SER A 508 -12.53 -8.59 -9.50
CA SER A 508 -13.00 -9.26 -10.73
C SER A 508 -14.08 -8.47 -11.43
N ASN A 509 -14.03 -8.41 -12.76
CA ASN A 509 -14.96 -7.61 -13.55
C ASN A 509 -15.37 -8.36 -14.80
N VAL A 510 -16.60 -8.16 -15.22
CA VAL A 510 -17.14 -8.73 -16.44
C VAL A 510 -17.78 -7.65 -17.30
N PHE A 511 -17.58 -7.76 -18.60
CA PHE A 511 -18.07 -6.81 -19.59
C PHE A 511 -18.93 -7.53 -20.63
N PHE A 512 -20.04 -6.89 -20.98
CA PHE A 512 -20.95 -7.31 -22.05
C PHE A 512 -21.18 -6.12 -22.98
N SER A 513 -21.29 -6.35 -24.28
CA SER A 513 -21.59 -5.30 -25.25
C SER A 513 -22.64 -5.71 -26.26
N ASN A 514 -23.54 -4.77 -26.58
CA ASN A 514 -24.52 -4.93 -27.64
C ASN A 514 -25.10 -3.56 -28.05
N SER A 515 -25.67 -3.46 -29.24
CA SER A 515 -26.42 -2.28 -29.66
C SER A 515 -27.83 -2.22 -29.03
N ASN A 516 -28.43 -3.38 -28.76
CA ASN A 516 -29.74 -3.52 -28.11
C ASN A 516 -29.58 -3.64 -26.58
N LEU A 517 -30.15 -2.67 -25.85
CA LEU A 517 -30.04 -2.57 -24.39
C LEU A 517 -30.80 -3.70 -23.64
N GLN A 518 -31.94 -4.15 -24.16
CA GLN A 518 -32.74 -5.21 -23.53
C GLN A 518 -32.05 -6.57 -23.67
N TYR A 519 -31.46 -6.85 -24.83
CA TYR A 519 -30.63 -8.05 -25.02
C TYR A 519 -29.36 -8.00 -24.15
N LEU A 520 -28.79 -6.81 -23.98
CA LEU A 520 -27.62 -6.60 -23.14
C LEU A 520 -27.94 -6.86 -21.66
N GLU A 521 -29.09 -6.38 -21.19
CA GLU A 521 -29.62 -6.68 -19.85
C GLU A 521 -29.84 -8.18 -19.64
N SER A 522 -30.54 -8.84 -20.57
CA SER A 522 -30.83 -10.28 -20.43
C SER A 522 -29.56 -11.13 -20.44
N THR A 523 -28.56 -10.76 -21.26
CA THR A 523 -27.26 -11.42 -21.29
C THR A 523 -26.52 -11.26 -19.96
N ALA A 524 -26.48 -10.05 -19.41
CA ALA A 524 -25.82 -9.76 -18.14
C ALA A 524 -26.50 -10.47 -16.96
N ASN A 525 -27.83 -10.46 -16.89
CA ASN A 525 -28.60 -11.15 -15.85
C ASN A 525 -28.49 -12.68 -15.97
N GLY A 526 -28.50 -13.22 -17.19
CA GLY A 526 -28.26 -14.65 -17.43
C GLY A 526 -26.90 -15.09 -16.89
N TRP A 527 -25.84 -14.33 -17.19
CA TRP A 527 -24.50 -14.60 -16.66
C TRP A 527 -24.43 -14.50 -15.13
N LEU A 528 -25.13 -13.54 -14.50
CA LEU A 528 -25.18 -13.42 -13.04
C LEU A 528 -25.85 -14.63 -12.37
N ASN A 529 -26.82 -15.25 -13.04
CA ASN A 529 -27.40 -16.51 -12.57
C ASN A 529 -26.39 -17.65 -12.62
N ASP A 530 -25.63 -17.77 -13.72
CA ASP A 530 -24.57 -18.77 -13.83
C ASP A 530 -23.44 -18.53 -12.82
N LEU A 531 -23.10 -17.26 -12.55
CA LEU A 531 -22.18 -16.86 -11.49
C LEU A 531 -22.70 -17.30 -10.11
N SER A 532 -24.00 -17.17 -9.84
CA SER A 532 -24.60 -17.61 -8.59
C SER A 532 -24.39 -19.11 -8.36
N LEU A 533 -24.58 -19.93 -9.40
CA LEU A 533 -24.30 -21.36 -9.35
C LEU A 533 -22.81 -21.65 -9.12
N TRP A 534 -21.93 -20.95 -9.82
CA TRP A 534 -20.49 -21.08 -9.64
C TRP A 534 -20.03 -20.69 -8.23
N LEU A 535 -20.62 -19.62 -7.65
CA LEU A 535 -20.34 -19.18 -6.28
C LEU A 535 -20.75 -20.21 -5.25
N VAL A 536 -21.93 -20.82 -5.42
CA VAL A 536 -22.41 -21.90 -4.55
C VAL A 536 -21.48 -23.12 -4.63
N ALA A 537 -21.09 -23.54 -5.84
CA ALA A 537 -20.15 -24.65 -6.03
C ALA A 537 -18.79 -24.38 -5.35
N ASN A 538 -18.32 -23.13 -5.44
CA ASN A 538 -17.04 -22.71 -4.86
C ASN A 538 -17.13 -22.21 -3.42
N GLN A 539 -18.29 -22.26 -2.78
CA GLN A 539 -18.52 -21.74 -1.41
C GLN A 539 -17.99 -20.31 -1.21
N LEU A 540 -18.14 -19.46 -2.22
CA LEU A 540 -17.77 -18.03 -2.17
C LEU A 540 -19.03 -17.17 -2.10
N GLU A 541 -18.90 -15.99 -1.49
CA GLU A 541 -19.98 -15.02 -1.40
C GLU A 541 -19.63 -13.71 -2.10
N LEU A 542 -20.63 -13.16 -2.80
CA LEU A 542 -20.57 -11.83 -3.38
C LEU A 542 -21.04 -10.79 -2.36
N ASN A 543 -20.32 -9.68 -2.27
CA ASN A 543 -20.74 -8.52 -1.53
C ASN A 543 -21.66 -7.66 -2.39
N ILE A 544 -22.95 -7.94 -2.34
CA ILE A 544 -23.98 -7.27 -3.16
C ILE A 544 -23.94 -5.75 -2.98
N LEU A 545 -23.71 -5.25 -1.76
CA LEU A 545 -23.66 -3.81 -1.48
C LEU A 545 -22.43 -3.11 -2.06
N LYS A 546 -21.34 -3.82 -2.34
CA LYS A 546 -20.14 -3.26 -2.98
C LYS A 546 -20.02 -3.61 -4.45
N THR A 547 -20.75 -4.62 -4.90
CA THR A 547 -20.87 -4.94 -6.31
C THR A 547 -21.73 -3.88 -6.98
N LYS A 548 -21.19 -3.26 -8.03
CA LYS A 548 -21.83 -2.17 -8.78
C LYS A 548 -21.71 -2.44 -10.26
N TYR A 549 -22.54 -1.77 -11.05
CA TYR A 549 -22.36 -1.76 -12.51
C TYR A 549 -22.36 -0.35 -13.08
N ILE A 550 -21.67 -0.21 -14.22
CA ILE A 550 -21.66 1.00 -15.04
C ILE A 550 -22.15 0.63 -16.43
N VAL A 551 -22.97 1.50 -17.03
CA VAL A 551 -23.38 1.41 -18.43
C VAL A 551 -22.55 2.40 -19.23
N PHE A 552 -21.53 1.92 -19.93
CA PHE A 552 -20.67 2.74 -20.76
C PHE A 552 -21.30 3.02 -22.13
N GLY A 553 -21.16 4.26 -22.59
CA GLY A 553 -21.66 4.69 -23.90
C GLY A 553 -21.18 6.08 -24.29
N ALA A 554 -21.32 6.39 -25.58
CA ALA A 554 -21.02 7.73 -26.09
C ALA A 554 -21.94 8.78 -25.44
N ARG A 555 -21.36 9.91 -25.02
CA ARG A 555 -22.09 11.02 -24.36
C ARG A 555 -23.33 11.50 -25.11
N ASN A 556 -23.32 11.45 -26.44
CA ASN A 556 -24.43 11.94 -27.27
C ASN A 556 -25.54 10.90 -27.49
N LYS A 557 -25.36 9.66 -26.99
CA LYS A 557 -26.33 8.57 -27.14
C LYS A 557 -27.12 8.44 -25.85
N LYS A 558 -28.39 8.89 -25.86
CA LYS A 558 -29.28 8.75 -24.70
C LYS A 558 -29.63 7.26 -24.47
N LEU A 559 -29.71 6.89 -23.19
CA LEU A 559 -30.31 5.62 -22.78
C LEU A 559 -31.83 5.79 -22.88
N ASN A 560 -32.45 5.17 -23.87
CA ASN A 560 -33.91 5.17 -24.03
C ASN A 560 -34.59 4.01 -23.26
N TYR A 561 -33.83 3.32 -22.42
CA TYR A 561 -34.24 2.14 -21.66
C TYR A 561 -33.49 2.14 -20.33
N ASP A 562 -34.20 1.94 -19.22
CA ASP A 562 -33.59 1.81 -17.90
C ASP A 562 -33.20 0.35 -17.68
N ILE A 563 -31.89 0.12 -17.57
CA ILE A 563 -31.32 -1.22 -17.44
C ILE A 563 -31.40 -1.66 -15.98
N ASP A 564 -32.00 -2.83 -15.74
CA ASP A 564 -32.19 -3.42 -14.42
C ASP A 564 -31.35 -4.69 -14.25
N ILE A 565 -30.18 -4.56 -13.61
CA ILE A 565 -29.28 -5.69 -13.34
C ILE A 565 -29.53 -6.24 -11.93
N LYS A 566 -29.77 -7.55 -11.84
CA LYS A 566 -30.09 -8.26 -10.60
C LYS A 566 -29.15 -9.44 -10.39
N PHE A 567 -28.73 -9.62 -9.14
CA PHE A 567 -28.06 -10.83 -8.68
C PHE A 567 -29.00 -11.56 -7.72
N ASN A 568 -29.45 -12.75 -8.11
CA ASN A 568 -30.58 -13.44 -7.48
C ASN A 568 -31.81 -12.51 -7.42
N SER A 569 -32.36 -12.27 -6.23
CA SER A 569 -33.49 -11.35 -6.00
C SER A 569 -33.07 -9.89 -5.77
N TYR A 570 -31.77 -9.58 -5.69
CA TYR A 570 -31.27 -8.26 -5.31
C TYR A 570 -30.87 -7.43 -6.52
N LYS A 571 -31.41 -6.21 -6.61
CA LYS A 571 -30.99 -5.21 -7.60
C LYS A 571 -29.60 -4.68 -7.28
N LEU A 572 -28.70 -4.73 -8.26
CA LEU A 572 -27.37 -4.12 -8.15
C LEU A 572 -27.50 -2.61 -8.33
N GLU A 573 -26.62 -1.84 -7.70
CA GLU A 573 -26.62 -0.38 -7.85
C GLU A 573 -25.86 0.02 -9.12
N LYS A 574 -26.54 0.81 -9.97
CA LYS A 574 -25.95 1.52 -11.11
C LYS A 574 -25.23 2.76 -10.62
N VAL A 575 -23.99 2.97 -11.08
CA VAL A 575 -23.22 4.18 -10.75
C VAL A 575 -22.67 4.84 -12.01
N GLU A 576 -22.55 6.17 -12.00
CA GLU A 576 -21.96 6.92 -13.11
C GLU A 576 -20.42 6.83 -13.09
N SER A 577 -19.83 6.70 -11.90
CA SER A 577 -18.38 6.63 -11.73
C SER A 577 -17.98 5.71 -10.58
N LEU A 578 -16.97 4.87 -10.82
CA LEU A 578 -16.45 3.91 -9.85
C LEU A 578 -14.92 3.88 -9.87
N LYS A 579 -14.32 3.65 -8.70
CA LYS A 579 -12.87 3.46 -8.57
C LYS A 579 -12.52 1.99 -8.78
N PHE A 580 -11.77 1.71 -9.84
CA PHE A 580 -11.30 0.37 -10.18
C PHE A 580 -9.76 0.37 -10.35
N LEU A 581 -9.06 -0.56 -9.67
CA LEU A 581 -7.59 -0.64 -9.60
C LEU A 581 -6.88 0.71 -9.38
N GLY A 582 -7.46 1.58 -8.56
CA GLY A 582 -6.88 2.88 -8.24
C GLY A 582 -7.29 4.04 -9.17
N VAL A 583 -7.94 3.78 -10.30
CA VAL A 583 -8.38 4.78 -11.28
C VAL A 583 -9.90 4.94 -11.23
N TRP A 584 -10.41 6.16 -11.41
CA TRP A 584 -11.85 6.40 -11.44
C TRP A 584 -12.33 6.33 -12.88
N PHE A 585 -13.16 5.34 -13.19
CA PHE A 585 -13.86 5.21 -14.47
C PHE A 585 -15.18 5.94 -14.39
N HIS A 586 -15.62 6.48 -15.52
CA HIS A 586 -16.90 7.15 -15.68
C HIS A 586 -17.61 6.52 -16.87
N GLU A 587 -18.95 6.48 -16.87
CA GLU A 587 -19.78 5.96 -17.98
C GLU A 587 -19.43 6.52 -19.38
N HIS A 588 -18.86 7.73 -19.44
CA HIS A 588 -18.42 8.37 -20.69
C HIS A 588 -16.90 8.48 -20.79
N LEU A 589 -16.14 7.65 -20.08
CA LEU A 589 -14.66 7.63 -20.08
C LEU A 589 -14.01 9.02 -19.90
N ASN A 590 -14.66 9.93 -19.17
CA ASN A 590 -14.07 11.19 -18.77
C ASN A 590 -13.30 11.02 -17.46
N TRP A 591 -12.16 11.69 -17.35
CA TRP A 591 -11.24 11.51 -16.23
C TRP A 591 -11.29 12.66 -15.22
N THR A 592 -12.31 13.51 -15.26
CA THR A 592 -12.42 14.70 -14.41
C THR A 592 -12.52 14.32 -12.93
N THR A 593 -13.30 13.29 -12.60
CA THR A 593 -13.40 12.75 -11.23
C THR A 593 -12.04 12.23 -10.74
N HIS A 594 -11.33 11.49 -11.59
CA HIS A 594 -9.98 10.98 -11.27
C HIS A 594 -9.00 12.14 -10.99
N VAL A 595 -8.92 13.11 -11.90
CA VAL A 595 -8.00 14.25 -11.82
C VAL A 595 -8.31 15.13 -10.61
N SER A 596 -9.58 15.31 -10.25
CA SER A 596 -9.98 16.04 -9.03
C SER A 596 -9.47 15.36 -7.76
N LYS A 597 -9.70 14.05 -7.61
CA LYS A 597 -9.22 13.26 -6.45
C LYS A 597 -7.69 13.19 -6.39
N LEU A 598 -7.04 13.07 -7.56
CA LEU A 598 -5.59 13.13 -7.70
C LEU A 598 -5.05 14.49 -7.24
N SER A 599 -5.65 15.59 -7.71
CA SER A 599 -5.26 16.96 -7.36
C SER A 599 -5.30 17.23 -5.85
N ILE A 600 -6.32 16.71 -5.15
CA ILE A 600 -6.42 16.80 -3.67
C ILE A 600 -5.24 16.08 -3.01
N THR A 601 -4.92 14.88 -3.48
CA THR A 601 -3.81 14.06 -2.95
C THR A 601 -2.46 14.76 -3.17
N LEU A 602 -2.22 15.25 -4.39
CA LEU A 602 -1.00 15.97 -4.73
C LEU A 602 -0.86 17.27 -3.93
N SER A 603 -1.94 18.03 -3.76
CA SER A 603 -1.94 19.28 -2.99
C SER A 603 -1.54 19.06 -1.53
N ARG A 604 -2.03 17.97 -0.91
CA ARG A 604 -1.63 17.56 0.46
C ARG A 604 -0.13 17.25 0.52
N SER A 605 0.39 16.47 -0.43
CA SER A 605 1.81 16.14 -0.53
C SER A 605 2.69 17.38 -0.74
N ILE A 606 2.28 18.29 -1.62
CA ILE A 606 2.99 19.55 -1.88
C ILE A 606 2.98 20.44 -0.63
N GLY A 607 1.86 20.52 0.09
CA GLY A 607 1.77 21.25 1.35
C GLY A 607 2.77 20.76 2.41
N ILE A 608 3.03 19.44 2.44
CA ILE A 608 4.09 18.86 3.30
C ILE A 608 5.47 19.37 2.87
N ILE A 609 5.80 19.26 1.58
CA ILE A 609 7.10 19.71 1.05
C ILE A 609 7.28 21.22 1.32
N TYR A 610 6.25 22.02 1.09
CA TYR A 610 6.23 23.45 1.34
C TYR A 610 6.52 23.78 2.82
N LYS A 611 5.82 23.14 3.76
CA LYS A 611 6.03 23.34 5.21
C LYS A 611 7.45 23.02 5.66
N LEU A 612 8.07 22.02 5.03
CA LEU A 612 9.40 21.53 5.40
C LEU A 612 10.53 22.13 4.55
N ARG A 613 10.23 22.94 3.52
CA ARG A 613 11.20 23.33 2.47
C ARG A 613 12.49 23.99 2.98
N TYR A 614 12.41 24.68 4.12
CA TYR A 614 13.55 25.36 4.75
C TYR A 614 14.36 24.44 5.68
N LEU A 615 13.82 23.28 6.07
CA LEU A 615 14.48 22.30 6.94
C LEU A 615 15.14 21.15 6.17
N LEU A 616 14.75 20.96 4.91
CA LEU A 616 15.18 19.82 4.10
C LEU A 616 16.24 20.23 3.07
N PRO A 617 17.30 19.43 2.87
CA PRO A 617 18.22 19.63 1.76
C PRO A 617 17.52 19.41 0.41
N THR A 618 18.05 20.03 -0.66
CA THR A 618 17.41 20.02 -1.99
C THR A 618 17.24 18.62 -2.57
N TRP A 619 18.23 17.74 -2.40
CA TRP A 619 18.14 16.34 -2.84
C TRP A 619 16.94 15.61 -2.20
N LEU A 620 16.67 15.87 -0.91
CA LEU A 620 15.58 15.23 -0.17
C LEU A 620 14.23 15.80 -0.60
N LYS A 621 14.14 17.12 -0.86
CA LYS A 621 12.93 17.73 -1.43
C LYS A 621 12.57 17.10 -2.77
N ARG A 622 13.58 16.84 -3.62
CA ARG A 622 13.40 16.12 -4.90
C ARG A 622 12.97 14.67 -4.69
N GLN A 623 13.55 13.96 -3.72
CA GLN A 623 13.15 12.60 -3.39
C GLN A 623 11.70 12.53 -2.88
N LEU A 624 11.27 13.49 -2.06
CA LEU A 624 9.88 13.60 -1.60
C LEU A 624 8.93 13.91 -2.75
N TYR A 625 9.32 14.72 -3.73
CA TYR A 625 8.54 14.90 -4.96
C TYR A 625 8.36 13.57 -5.69
N TYR A 626 9.43 12.82 -5.91
CA TYR A 626 9.32 11.53 -6.60
C TYR A 626 8.42 10.54 -5.85
N ALA A 627 8.55 10.48 -4.53
CA ALA A 627 7.80 9.54 -3.69
C ALA A 627 6.33 9.93 -3.44
N LEU A 628 6.02 11.22 -3.31
CA LEU A 628 4.69 11.71 -2.88
C LEU A 628 3.89 12.44 -3.96
N VAL A 629 4.51 12.79 -5.09
CA VAL A 629 3.86 13.52 -6.19
C VAL A 629 4.00 12.74 -7.50
N HIS A 630 5.22 12.46 -7.92
CA HIS A 630 5.48 11.76 -9.19
C HIS A 630 4.89 10.35 -9.21
N SER A 631 5.01 9.58 -8.13
CA SER A 631 4.45 8.23 -8.00
C SER A 631 2.93 8.19 -8.32
N HIS A 632 2.18 9.18 -7.84
CA HIS A 632 0.74 9.31 -8.12
C HIS A 632 0.44 9.76 -9.55
N LEU A 633 1.25 10.67 -10.11
CA LEU A 633 1.12 11.09 -11.51
C LEU A 633 1.52 9.99 -12.49
N HIS A 634 2.42 9.10 -12.09
CA HIS A 634 2.95 8.03 -12.91
C HIS A 634 1.97 6.85 -13.00
N TYR A 635 1.32 6.52 -11.87
CA TYR A 635 0.42 5.38 -11.76
C TYR A 635 -0.74 5.42 -12.77
N CYS A 636 -0.80 4.43 -13.65
CA CYS A 636 -1.82 4.25 -14.70
C CYS A 636 -2.01 5.47 -15.63
N SER A 637 -0.98 6.30 -15.78
CA SER A 637 -1.05 7.53 -16.57
C SER A 637 -1.39 7.31 -18.05
N LEU A 638 -1.15 6.11 -18.61
CA LEU A 638 -1.53 5.82 -19.99
C LEU A 638 -3.04 5.63 -20.16
N VAL A 639 -3.73 5.25 -19.09
CA VAL A 639 -5.19 5.06 -19.05
C VAL A 639 -5.88 6.43 -18.99
N TRP A 640 -5.67 7.17 -17.90
CA TRP A 640 -6.37 8.43 -17.61
C TRP A 640 -5.70 9.66 -18.25
N GLY A 641 -4.47 9.52 -18.76
CA GLY A 641 -3.72 10.62 -19.37
C GLY A 641 -4.31 11.13 -20.68
N THR A 642 -5.28 10.42 -21.29
CA THR A 642 -6.09 10.91 -22.42
C THR A 642 -7.22 11.84 -21.98
N THR A 643 -7.04 12.52 -20.85
CA THR A 643 -7.96 13.54 -20.34
C THR A 643 -7.83 14.85 -21.13
N THR A 644 -8.77 15.77 -20.92
CA THR A 644 -8.76 17.11 -21.50
C THR A 644 -7.53 17.93 -21.10
N ASN A 645 -7.12 18.86 -21.98
CA ASN A 645 -6.01 19.78 -21.72
C ASN A 645 -6.21 20.61 -20.43
N ASN A 646 -7.45 21.04 -20.13
CA ASN A 646 -7.76 21.73 -18.88
C ASN A 646 -7.42 20.89 -17.64
N ASN A 647 -7.69 19.58 -17.69
CA ASN A 647 -7.34 18.66 -16.60
C ASN A 647 -5.82 18.47 -16.48
N LEU A 648 -5.09 18.38 -17.60
CA LEU A 648 -3.62 18.32 -17.59
C LEU A 648 -3.00 19.61 -17.03
N GLU A 649 -3.52 20.77 -17.42
CA GLU A 649 -3.05 22.07 -16.91
C GLU A 649 -3.24 22.20 -15.39
N LYS A 650 -4.36 21.73 -14.84
CA LYS A 650 -4.57 21.67 -13.37
C LYS A 650 -3.46 20.89 -12.67
N LEU A 651 -3.06 19.73 -13.23
CA LEU A 651 -1.97 18.92 -12.68
C LEU A 651 -0.60 19.58 -12.87
N LEU A 652 -0.38 20.25 -14.01
CA LEU A 652 0.85 20.98 -14.29
C LEU A 652 1.03 22.15 -13.30
N VAL A 653 -0.03 22.90 -12.98
CA VAL A 653 0.01 23.96 -11.96
C VAL A 653 0.45 23.40 -10.60
N LEU A 654 -0.01 22.21 -10.23
CA LEU A 654 0.44 21.54 -9.00
C LEU A 654 1.91 21.13 -9.08
N GLN A 655 2.39 20.59 -10.21
CA GLN A 655 3.82 20.33 -10.40
C GLN A 655 4.66 21.60 -10.28
N LYS A 656 4.21 22.74 -10.85
CA LYS A 656 4.87 24.05 -10.72
C LYS A 656 4.95 24.50 -9.24
N LYS A 657 3.87 24.32 -8.46
CA LYS A 657 3.88 24.57 -7.00
C LYS A 657 4.88 23.68 -6.25
N ALA A 658 5.01 22.42 -6.67
CA ALA A 658 5.99 21.50 -6.10
C ALA A 658 7.43 21.98 -6.38
N ILE A 659 7.74 22.36 -7.62
CA ILE A 659 9.04 22.93 -8.02
C ILE A 659 9.39 24.17 -7.19
N ARG A 660 8.45 25.12 -7.05
CA ARG A 660 8.65 26.30 -6.20
C ARG A 660 8.93 25.94 -4.75
N SER A 661 8.32 24.88 -4.25
CA SER A 661 8.59 24.37 -2.91
C SER A 661 9.98 23.73 -2.80
N ILE A 662 10.45 23.03 -3.84
CA ILE A 662 11.80 22.46 -3.90
C ILE A 662 12.86 23.56 -3.90
N GLU A 663 12.68 24.62 -4.70
CA GLU A 663 13.67 25.70 -4.85
C GLU A 663 13.45 26.87 -3.88
N CYS A 664 12.42 26.79 -3.02
CA CYS A 664 12.03 27.86 -2.09
C CYS A 664 11.71 29.20 -2.77
N LEU A 665 11.12 29.13 -3.97
CA LEU A 665 10.76 30.27 -4.81
C LEU A 665 9.48 30.97 -4.31
N SER A 666 9.29 32.20 -4.79
CA SER A 666 8.08 32.99 -4.63
C SER A 666 6.91 32.36 -5.41
N TYR A 667 5.68 32.83 -5.17
CA TYR A 667 4.48 32.27 -5.80
C TYR A 667 4.46 32.46 -7.33
N ASN A 668 4.95 33.62 -7.80
CA ASN A 668 4.89 34.00 -9.22
C ASN A 668 6.16 33.66 -10.00
N ASP A 669 7.22 33.16 -9.34
CA ASP A 669 8.47 32.84 -10.02
C ASP A 669 8.26 31.81 -11.14
N HIS A 670 8.96 32.02 -12.26
CA HIS A 670 8.98 31.10 -13.40
C HIS A 670 9.64 29.77 -13.01
N THR A 671 9.11 28.66 -13.54
CA THR A 671 9.49 27.29 -13.11
C THR A 671 10.15 26.45 -14.19
N SER A 672 10.12 26.86 -15.46
CA SER A 672 10.58 26.09 -16.61
C SER A 672 12.04 25.64 -16.49
N ALA A 673 12.95 26.57 -16.15
CA ALA A 673 14.37 26.26 -15.95
C ALA A 673 14.61 25.21 -14.85
N TYR A 674 13.75 25.18 -13.83
CA TYR A 674 13.90 24.29 -12.68
C TYR A 674 13.39 22.87 -12.94
N PHE A 675 12.44 22.68 -13.87
CA PHE A 675 12.12 21.34 -14.38
C PHE A 675 13.35 20.71 -15.04
N LYS A 676 14.06 21.47 -15.89
CA LYS A 676 15.31 21.04 -16.52
C LYS A 676 16.43 20.81 -15.50
N LYS A 677 16.67 21.77 -14.59
CA LYS A 677 17.66 21.66 -13.49
C LYS A 677 17.51 20.38 -12.68
N HIS A 678 16.27 19.98 -12.37
CA HIS A 678 15.97 18.78 -11.58
C HIS A 678 15.72 17.52 -12.42
N ARG A 679 15.79 17.62 -13.75
CA ARG A 679 15.42 16.56 -14.71
C ARG A 679 14.04 15.98 -14.38
N LEU A 680 13.05 16.84 -14.12
CA LEU A 680 11.66 16.45 -13.90
C LEU A 680 10.88 16.64 -15.19
N LEU A 681 10.08 15.64 -15.54
CA LEU A 681 9.16 15.70 -16.67
C LEU A 681 7.87 16.39 -16.24
N THR A 682 7.33 17.26 -17.09
CA THR A 682 5.95 17.74 -16.95
C THR A 682 4.98 16.58 -17.12
N ILE A 683 3.71 16.75 -16.76
CA ILE A 683 2.72 15.68 -16.87
C ILE A 683 2.55 15.17 -18.32
N GLN A 684 2.58 16.07 -19.31
CA GLN A 684 2.52 15.70 -20.72
C GLN A 684 3.76 14.90 -21.14
N GLN A 685 4.95 15.41 -20.81
CA GLN A 685 6.22 14.72 -21.05
C GLN A 685 6.28 13.35 -20.33
N LEU A 686 5.68 13.23 -19.15
CA LEU A 686 5.60 11.97 -18.40
C LEU A 686 4.72 10.93 -19.08
N ILE A 687 3.55 11.35 -19.59
CA ILE A 687 2.65 10.47 -20.35
C ILE A 687 3.35 10.02 -21.63
N MET A 688 4.02 10.93 -22.35
CA MET A 688 4.83 10.59 -23.52
C MET A 688 5.95 9.61 -23.16
N PHE A 689 6.71 9.89 -22.11
CA PHE A 689 7.75 8.99 -21.60
C PHE A 689 7.20 7.61 -21.24
N ASN A 690 5.98 7.52 -20.74
CA ASN A 690 5.36 6.24 -20.45
C ASN A 690 4.95 5.50 -21.73
N LEU A 691 4.49 6.21 -22.76
CA LEU A 691 4.11 5.65 -24.05
C LEU A 691 5.34 5.09 -24.79
N THR A 692 6.49 5.77 -24.73
CA THR A 692 7.73 5.26 -25.34
C THR A 692 8.22 3.96 -24.72
N LYS A 693 7.97 3.73 -23.41
CA LYS A 693 8.28 2.43 -22.78
C LYS A 693 7.42 1.30 -23.32
N VAL A 694 6.17 1.59 -23.69
CA VAL A 694 5.29 0.60 -24.33
C VAL A 694 5.85 0.22 -25.70
N ILE A 695 6.24 1.21 -26.51
CA ILE A 695 6.90 1.00 -27.81
C ILE A 695 8.15 0.13 -27.64
N PHE A 696 9.03 0.47 -26.69
CA PHE A 696 10.22 -0.33 -26.40
C PHE A 696 9.88 -1.76 -26.00
N HIS A 697 8.85 -1.95 -25.16
CA HIS A 697 8.44 -3.28 -24.73
C HIS A 697 8.02 -4.13 -25.94
N TYR A 698 7.09 -3.64 -26.76
CA TYR A 698 6.64 -4.34 -27.97
C TYR A 698 7.81 -4.72 -28.89
N LEU A 699 8.71 -3.77 -29.17
CA LEU A 699 9.87 -4.01 -30.03
C LEU A 699 10.84 -5.08 -29.50
N LYS A 700 10.89 -5.28 -28.17
CA LYS A 700 11.79 -6.26 -27.55
C LYS A 700 11.13 -7.60 -27.27
N THR A 701 9.81 -7.65 -27.12
CA THR A 701 9.08 -8.90 -26.89
C THR A 701 8.58 -9.55 -28.18
N ASP A 702 8.06 -8.77 -29.10
CA ASP A 702 7.45 -9.25 -30.34
C ASP A 702 7.45 -8.15 -31.41
N LYS A 703 8.57 -8.06 -32.14
CA LYS A 703 8.76 -7.04 -33.18
C LYS A 703 7.81 -7.23 -34.36
N GLU A 704 7.45 -8.46 -34.68
CA GLU A 704 6.53 -8.76 -35.78
C GLU A 704 5.12 -8.29 -35.42
N SER A 705 4.63 -8.60 -34.22
CA SER A 705 3.35 -8.08 -33.73
C SER A 705 3.32 -6.56 -33.68
N PHE A 706 4.45 -5.90 -33.34
CA PHE A 706 4.52 -4.43 -33.38
C PHE A 706 4.25 -3.88 -34.79
N HIS A 707 4.93 -4.41 -35.81
CA HIS A 707 4.73 -3.93 -37.19
C HIS A 707 3.34 -4.30 -37.75
N ALA A 708 2.78 -5.43 -37.33
CA ALA A 708 1.40 -5.80 -37.67
C ALA A 708 0.37 -4.85 -37.03
N GLN A 709 0.59 -4.47 -35.77
CA GLN A 709 -0.32 -3.59 -35.02
C GLN A 709 -0.17 -2.11 -35.40
N PHE A 710 1.02 -1.70 -35.83
CA PHE A 710 1.35 -0.32 -36.23
C PHE A 710 1.99 -0.32 -37.63
N PRO A 711 1.20 -0.58 -38.69
CA PRO A 711 1.73 -0.61 -40.05
C PRO A 711 2.14 0.77 -40.54
N LEU A 712 3.10 0.82 -41.46
CA LEU A 712 3.45 2.04 -42.20
C LEU A 712 2.37 2.36 -43.25
N ARG A 713 2.15 3.65 -43.54
CA ARG A 713 1.24 4.07 -44.61
C ARG A 713 1.76 3.55 -45.96
N VAL A 714 0.88 2.89 -46.70
CA VAL A 714 1.16 2.48 -48.08
C VAL A 714 1.05 3.71 -48.98
N THR A 715 2.13 4.08 -49.66
CA THR A 715 2.15 5.17 -50.63
C THR A 715 2.51 4.63 -52.02
N HIS A 716 1.84 5.12 -53.07
CA HIS A 716 2.12 4.72 -54.46
C HIS A 716 3.44 5.29 -55.02
N TYR A 717 4.14 6.11 -54.24
CA TYR A 717 5.42 6.73 -54.58
C TYR A 717 6.42 6.57 -53.42
N ASN A 718 7.71 6.50 -53.75
CA ASN A 718 8.79 6.45 -52.75
C ASN A 718 8.97 7.84 -52.09
N LEU A 719 8.42 8.00 -50.89
CA LEU A 719 8.66 9.18 -50.05
C LEU A 719 9.96 8.99 -49.24
N ARG A 720 10.67 10.10 -48.97
CA ARG A 720 11.87 10.10 -48.11
C ARG A 720 11.56 9.67 -46.66
N HIS A 721 10.31 9.85 -46.23
CA HIS A 721 9.79 9.42 -44.94
C HIS A 721 8.41 8.81 -45.13
N VAL A 722 8.17 7.65 -44.51
CA VAL A 722 6.86 6.99 -44.50
C VAL A 722 6.31 7.07 -43.09
N ASP A 723 5.15 7.71 -42.95
CA ASP A 723 4.44 7.82 -41.68
C ASP A 723 3.81 6.48 -41.27
N TYR A 724 3.69 6.24 -39.98
CA TYR A 724 2.84 5.19 -39.45
C TYR A 724 1.36 5.48 -39.76
N ALA A 725 0.66 4.45 -40.18
CA ALA A 725 -0.77 4.51 -40.48
C ALA A 725 -1.58 4.76 -39.20
N ARG A 726 -2.71 5.45 -39.39
CA ARG A 726 -3.70 5.72 -38.35
C ARG A 726 -5.05 5.35 -38.90
N ASP A 727 -5.80 4.54 -38.16
CA ASP A 727 -7.16 4.17 -38.55
C ASP A 727 -8.08 5.40 -38.52
N GLN A 728 -9.07 5.42 -39.41
CA GLN A 728 -10.16 6.39 -39.30
C GLN A 728 -11.00 6.04 -38.08
N THR A 729 -11.29 7.05 -37.25
CA THR A 729 -12.14 6.90 -36.06
C THR A 729 -13.43 7.69 -36.25
N ARG A 730 -14.54 7.12 -35.80
CA ARG A 730 -15.87 7.74 -35.87
C ARG A 730 -16.06 8.77 -34.76
N THR A 731 -15.38 8.61 -33.63
CA THR A 731 -15.49 9.51 -32.48
C THR A 731 -14.14 9.91 -31.92
N SER A 732 -14.12 10.98 -31.13
CA SER A 732 -12.94 11.40 -30.37
C SER A 732 -12.52 10.42 -29.26
N TYR A 733 -13.33 9.39 -28.97
CA TYR A 733 -12.90 8.29 -28.10
C TYR A 733 -11.88 7.40 -28.80
N GLY A 734 -12.07 7.10 -30.08
CA GLY A 734 -11.16 6.29 -30.88
C GLY A 734 -9.72 6.83 -30.89
N GLU A 735 -9.56 8.16 -30.94
CA GLU A 735 -8.24 8.82 -30.89
C GLU A 735 -7.45 8.55 -29.60
N GLN A 736 -8.09 8.03 -28.55
CA GLN A 736 -7.48 7.79 -27.24
C GLN A 736 -6.80 6.42 -27.11
N THR A 737 -7.02 5.50 -28.06
CA THR A 737 -6.46 4.15 -28.03
C THR A 737 -4.94 4.18 -28.28
N LEU A 738 -4.25 3.11 -27.87
CA LEU A 738 -2.82 2.98 -28.18
C LEU A 738 -2.55 2.88 -29.68
N THR A 739 -3.46 2.25 -30.45
CA THR A 739 -3.38 2.13 -31.92
C THR A 739 -3.38 3.48 -32.63
N GLN A 740 -3.93 4.53 -32.02
CA GLN A 740 -3.89 5.89 -32.57
C GLN A 740 -2.70 6.69 -32.03
N ARG A 741 -2.45 6.59 -30.72
CA ARG A 741 -1.47 7.43 -30.01
C ARG A 741 -0.02 7.06 -30.31
N ILE A 742 0.29 5.77 -30.49
CA ILE A 742 1.65 5.32 -30.81
C ILE A 742 2.08 5.81 -32.20
N PRO A 743 1.30 5.59 -33.28
CA PRO A 743 1.60 6.17 -34.59
C PRO A 743 1.73 7.68 -34.57
N GLN A 744 0.82 8.38 -33.89
CA GLN A 744 0.90 9.84 -33.75
C GLN A 744 2.22 10.28 -33.11
N LEU A 745 2.64 9.61 -32.03
CA LEU A 745 3.91 9.92 -31.36
C LEU A 745 5.11 9.65 -32.27
N LEU A 746 5.12 8.52 -32.98
CA LEU A 746 6.22 8.14 -33.86
C LEU A 746 6.34 9.05 -35.08
N ASN A 747 5.21 9.52 -35.63
CA ASN A 747 5.22 10.47 -36.74
C ASN A 747 5.74 11.85 -36.32
N MET A 748 5.44 12.29 -35.09
CA MET A 748 5.98 13.56 -34.56
C MET A 748 7.45 13.44 -34.11
N HIS A 749 7.85 12.27 -33.61
CA HIS A 749 9.19 12.02 -33.05
C HIS A 749 9.79 10.70 -33.56
N PRO A 750 10.17 10.60 -34.84
CA PRO A 750 10.68 9.36 -35.42
C PRO A 750 11.96 8.84 -34.74
N GLN A 751 12.77 9.73 -34.17
CA GLN A 751 13.99 9.38 -33.44
C GLN A 751 13.74 8.50 -32.20
N ILE A 752 12.51 8.48 -31.66
CA ILE A 752 12.15 7.60 -30.54
C ILE A 752 12.33 6.13 -30.94
N LEU A 753 11.95 5.79 -32.18
CA LEU A 753 12.08 4.43 -32.70
C LEU A 753 13.56 4.04 -32.82
N GLU A 754 14.38 4.91 -33.40
CA GLU A 754 15.82 4.66 -33.53
C GLU A 754 16.50 4.43 -32.17
N ILE A 755 16.12 5.21 -31.15
CA ILE A 755 16.63 5.03 -29.78
C ILE A 755 16.17 3.68 -29.21
N ALA A 756 14.92 3.29 -29.45
CA ALA A 756 14.36 2.04 -28.94
C ALA A 756 15.01 0.81 -29.57
N GLU A 757 15.27 0.84 -30.87
CA GLU A 757 15.90 -0.27 -31.58
C GLU A 757 17.36 -0.46 -31.18
N ARG A 758 18.15 0.63 -31.12
CA ARG A 758 19.60 0.59 -30.83
C ARG A 758 19.94 0.19 -29.39
N VAL A 759 19.01 0.32 -28.45
CA VAL A 759 19.28 0.06 -27.03
C VAL A 759 18.77 -1.32 -26.63
N ILE A 760 19.58 -2.08 -25.88
CA ILE A 760 19.22 -3.42 -25.38
C ILE A 760 18.53 -3.33 -24.00
N SER A 761 19.09 -2.54 -23.08
CA SER A 761 18.57 -2.43 -21.71
C SER A 761 17.48 -1.36 -21.57
N ILE A 762 16.37 -1.73 -20.92
CA ILE A 762 15.28 -0.81 -20.58
C ILE A 762 15.75 0.39 -19.75
N ASP A 763 16.75 0.23 -18.89
CA ASP A 763 17.23 1.33 -18.04
C ASP A 763 18.08 2.34 -18.82
N THR A 764 18.90 1.86 -19.75
CA THR A 764 19.58 2.71 -20.72
C THR A 764 18.58 3.43 -21.61
N PHE A 765 17.52 2.75 -22.04
CA PHE A 765 16.46 3.34 -22.86
C PHE A 765 15.75 4.47 -22.10
N LYS A 766 15.30 4.20 -20.87
CA LYS A 766 14.68 5.22 -19.98
C LYS A 766 15.57 6.45 -19.81
N LYS A 767 16.89 6.27 -19.66
CA LYS A 767 17.82 7.40 -19.52
C LYS A 767 17.90 8.23 -20.81
N ARG A 768 18.15 7.58 -21.95
CA ARG A 768 18.28 8.27 -23.26
C ARG A 768 16.99 8.95 -23.68
N ILE A 769 15.85 8.28 -23.53
CA ILE A 769 14.55 8.84 -23.93
C ILE A 769 14.15 10.00 -23.03
N LYS A 770 14.46 9.95 -21.73
CA LYS A 770 14.24 11.09 -20.84
C LYS A 770 15.07 12.31 -21.24
N ASP A 771 16.31 12.09 -21.68
CA ASP A 771 17.20 13.16 -22.13
C ASP A 771 16.76 13.75 -23.47
N TYR A 772 16.27 12.91 -24.38
CA TYR A 772 15.62 13.33 -25.61
C TYR A 772 14.42 14.23 -25.32
N ILE A 773 13.48 13.76 -24.48
CA ILE A 773 12.27 14.51 -24.13
C ILE A 773 12.62 15.85 -23.47
N LEU A 774 13.53 15.90 -22.49
CA LEU A 774 13.91 17.16 -21.82
C LEU A 774 14.59 18.19 -22.74
N LYS A 775 15.17 17.74 -23.87
CA LYS A 775 15.88 18.58 -24.83
C LYS A 775 14.95 19.12 -25.92
N HIS A 776 14.01 18.30 -26.38
CA HIS A 776 13.19 18.57 -27.56
C HIS A 776 11.74 18.97 -27.25
N GLU A 777 11.27 18.74 -26.01
CA GLU A 777 9.93 19.05 -25.49
C GLU A 777 10.03 19.80 -24.16
#